data_AF-A0AAN6KQP8-F1
#
_entry.id   AF-A0AAN6KQP8-F1
#
_cell.length_a   1.000
_cell.length_b   1.000
_cell.length_c   1.000
_cell.angle_alpha   90.00
_cell.angle_beta   90.00
_cell.angle_gamma   90.00
#
_symmetry.space_group_name_H-M   'P 1'
#
loop_
_entity.id
_entity.type
_entity.pdbx_description
1 polymer ?
#
loop_
_entity_poly.entity_id
_entity_poly.type
_entity_poly.pdbx_seq_one_letter_code
_entity_poly.pdbx_strand_id
1 'polypeptide(L)'
;MDKHVGVSNEPSREAVEQRREPLANTEKPFWQRIWPIIGCGAGLFSDGYLNGVIGSVSTILATVYPDQYKNSAAQSNVSSITFVGTLIGGLIFGWASDHWSRKWSLVVSTIIIIFFAILCTGSYGANGSVQGLFAALTAYRFFLGIGIGGEYPAGSVACAESTGELKAGTRNHWFIMFTNVQIDFGFVVAALVPMIVVLITTEQHLHTAWRVCLGIGIIPPSTILYLRLKLSEPESFRRGTMANTKTPWWLCIKYYWFRLAVISMIWLLYNFSSYSFGLLSSQLLSNLLGADSRLWVSFGWNTLLTFWYMPGCIAGSWLSDLVGPRNALGYSVLVQAIVGFIMAGCYKYLAVPQNVAGFVIVYGLFIALGELGPGDNIGLVASKTSATAVRGKYYGIAAAFGKIGAFIGSKTLILLYNNYYNAGETIKAGQVPFLISSVFCLVNAALALFLLPHIGQDTIEEEDARFKAYLEAEGYDPPKANPTKEPIHIAVIGGTGLQSIGGFSHVATLQLDTPWGAPSSPISVLHHPSSSRPKPIPIAFISRHGLHHELAPHEVPNRANIAALRSLGVRTIIAFSAVGSLQEEIKPRDFVVPDQIIDRTKGIRPFTFFEGGWVGHVGFADPFEPRLAELVQKCGHSLAGEGVRLHDKGTVVCMEGPQFSTRAESKMYRAWGGSVINMSALPEAKLAKEAEMGYQMICMSTDYDCWFESGGDVTVEMVMGNMKANAENARRFVGAVLDELSKGEHADLVLAKHLEGSVKFAGGVTAPAGRSAEAKKKMDWLFPGYFE
;
A
#
# COMPACT_ATOMS: atom_id res chain seq x y z
N MET A 1 3.84 -18.11 27.23
CA MET A 1 5.31 -18.20 27.41
C MET A 1 5.87 -16.80 27.19
N ASP A 2 5.25 -15.83 27.87
CA ASP A 2 5.40 -14.38 27.64
C ASP A 2 6.44 -13.76 28.58
N LYS A 3 7.31 -14.60 29.15
CA LYS A 3 8.24 -14.23 30.21
C LYS A 3 9.67 -13.92 29.75
N HIS A 4 9.95 -13.89 28.45
CA HIS A 4 11.32 -13.64 27.94
C HIS A 4 11.56 -12.25 27.35
N VAL A 5 10.67 -11.29 27.57
CA VAL A 5 10.99 -9.87 27.42
C VAL A 5 10.46 -9.17 28.66
N GLY A 6 11.35 -8.58 29.46
CA GLY A 6 11.01 -7.90 30.70
C GLY A 6 10.24 -6.59 30.47
N VAL A 7 8.97 -6.69 30.07
CA VAL A 7 8.00 -5.59 30.04
C VAL A 7 6.76 -6.07 30.77
N SER A 8 6.67 -5.75 32.06
CA SER A 8 5.62 -6.22 32.97
C SER A 8 4.32 -5.40 32.91
N ASN A 9 4.02 -4.73 31.79
CA ASN A 9 2.79 -3.95 31.64
C ASN A 9 2.21 -4.17 30.23
N GLU A 10 1.44 -5.24 30.07
CA GLU A 10 0.51 -5.35 28.95
C GLU A 10 -0.63 -4.34 29.17
N PRO A 11 -0.89 -3.38 28.26
CA PRO A 11 -2.14 -2.63 28.30
C PRO A 11 -3.30 -3.60 28.05
N SER A 12 -4.36 -3.51 28.86
CA SER A 12 -5.56 -4.34 28.73
C SER A 12 -6.18 -4.18 27.34
N ARG A 13 -6.81 -5.25 26.82
CA ARG A 13 -7.54 -5.26 25.53
C ARG A 13 -8.46 -4.04 25.35
N GLU A 14 -9.08 -3.58 26.43
CA GLU A 14 -9.99 -2.42 26.46
C GLU A 14 -9.28 -1.08 26.15
N ALA A 15 -7.98 -0.93 26.47
CA ALA A 15 -7.23 0.30 26.25
C ALA A 15 -6.79 0.48 24.77
N VAL A 16 -6.76 -0.62 24.00
CA VAL A 16 -6.38 -0.62 22.57
C VAL A 16 -7.57 -0.33 21.67
N GLU A 17 -8.78 -0.74 22.06
CA GLU A 17 -10.02 -0.52 21.30
C GLU A 17 -10.45 0.96 21.23
N GLN A 18 -10.04 1.81 22.18
CA GLN A 18 -10.59 3.16 22.33
C GLN A 18 -9.98 4.27 21.45
N ARG A 19 -8.94 4.02 20.62
CA ARG A 19 -8.22 5.13 19.94
C ARG A 19 -8.18 5.14 18.41
N ARG A 20 -8.77 4.17 17.70
CA ARG A 20 -8.74 4.15 16.22
C ARG A 20 -10.00 3.50 15.65
N GLU A 21 -10.62 4.11 14.64
CA GLU A 21 -11.70 3.45 13.89
C GLU A 21 -11.16 2.12 13.30
N PRO A 22 -11.84 0.98 13.52
CA PRO A 22 -11.43 -0.30 12.95
C PRO A 22 -11.35 -0.21 11.43
N LEU A 23 -10.30 -0.77 10.81
CA LEU A 23 -10.18 -0.86 9.35
C LEU A 23 -11.36 -1.62 8.72
N ALA A 24 -12.11 -2.41 9.49
CA ALA A 24 -13.33 -3.08 9.06
C ALA A 24 -14.54 -2.14 8.83
N ASN A 25 -14.55 -0.93 9.40
CA ASN A 25 -15.66 0.02 9.35
C ASN A 25 -15.59 0.95 8.12
N THR A 26 -15.19 0.42 6.96
CA THR A 26 -15.23 1.18 5.69
C THR A 26 -16.60 1.05 5.03
N GLU A 27 -17.08 2.11 4.38
CA GLU A 27 -18.31 2.09 3.58
C GLU A 27 -18.13 1.39 2.21
N LYS A 28 -16.92 0.87 1.92
CA LYS A 28 -16.61 0.27 0.62
C LYS A 28 -17.42 -1.02 0.40
N PRO A 29 -18.06 -1.22 -0.76
CA PRO A 29 -18.68 -2.50 -1.09
C PRO A 29 -17.64 -3.62 -1.13
N PHE A 30 -18.07 -4.87 -0.92
CA PHE A 30 -17.18 -6.05 -0.86
C PHE A 30 -16.21 -6.13 -2.05
N TRP A 31 -16.68 -5.86 -3.26
CA TRP A 31 -15.85 -5.88 -4.47
C TRP A 31 -14.70 -4.87 -4.47
N GLN A 32 -14.92 -3.68 -3.89
CA GLN A 32 -13.86 -2.68 -3.76
C GLN A 32 -12.82 -3.08 -2.70
N ARG A 33 -13.20 -3.91 -1.71
CA ARG A 33 -12.30 -4.41 -0.67
C ARG A 33 -11.51 -5.65 -1.10
N ILE A 34 -12.13 -6.54 -1.87
CA ILE A 34 -11.47 -7.76 -2.35
C ILE A 34 -10.50 -7.46 -3.51
N TRP A 35 -10.79 -6.44 -4.32
CA TRP A 35 -9.99 -6.13 -5.50
C TRP A 35 -8.50 -5.89 -5.21
N PRO A 36 -8.11 -5.09 -4.19
CA PRO A 36 -6.71 -4.96 -3.79
C PRO A 36 -6.06 -6.28 -3.37
N ILE A 37 -6.80 -7.15 -2.66
CA ILE A 37 -6.32 -8.45 -2.19
C ILE A 37 -5.97 -9.34 -3.40
N ILE A 38 -6.85 -9.37 -4.40
CA ILE A 38 -6.63 -10.10 -5.67
C ILE A 38 -5.40 -9.53 -6.40
N GLY A 39 -5.35 -8.21 -6.61
CA GLY A 39 -4.27 -7.58 -7.38
C GLY A 39 -2.89 -7.72 -6.73
N CYS A 40 -2.85 -7.76 -5.39
CA CYS A 40 -1.62 -7.96 -4.62
C CYS A 40 -1.17 -9.42 -4.65
N GLY A 41 -2.06 -10.35 -4.30
CA GLY A 41 -1.71 -11.75 -4.07
C GLY A 41 -1.64 -12.62 -5.34
N ALA A 42 -2.52 -12.42 -6.32
CA ALA A 42 -2.70 -13.36 -7.43
C ALA A 42 -1.43 -13.56 -8.29
N GLY A 43 -0.47 -12.63 -8.22
CA GLY A 43 0.81 -12.75 -8.93
C GLY A 43 1.62 -13.97 -8.53
N LEU A 44 1.38 -14.51 -7.34
CA LEU A 44 2.00 -15.73 -6.83
C LEU A 44 1.63 -16.98 -7.65
N PHE A 45 0.56 -16.95 -8.45
CA PHE A 45 0.33 -17.97 -9.48
C PHE A 45 1.52 -18.10 -10.44
N SER A 46 2.11 -16.97 -10.83
CA SER A 46 3.24 -16.94 -11.76
C SER A 46 4.47 -17.61 -11.15
N ASP A 47 4.68 -17.44 -9.85
CA ASP A 47 5.73 -18.14 -9.12
C ASP A 47 5.53 -19.66 -9.16
N GLY A 48 4.34 -20.13 -8.73
CA GLY A 48 3.98 -21.54 -8.78
C GLY A 48 4.19 -22.16 -10.16
N TYR A 49 3.69 -21.49 -11.21
CA TYR A 49 3.85 -21.97 -12.57
C TYR A 49 5.32 -22.00 -13.03
N LEU A 50 6.04 -20.88 -12.92
CA LEU A 50 7.40 -20.72 -13.47
C LEU A 50 8.46 -21.56 -12.74
N ASN A 51 8.24 -21.84 -11.46
CA ASN A 51 9.05 -22.78 -10.68
C ASN A 51 8.60 -24.24 -10.88
N GLY A 52 7.31 -24.53 -10.99
CA GLY A 52 6.82 -25.90 -11.19
C GLY A 52 7.19 -26.47 -12.57
N VAL A 53 7.02 -25.67 -13.62
CA VAL A 53 7.15 -26.14 -15.02
C VAL A 53 8.58 -26.59 -15.34
N ILE A 54 9.57 -26.08 -14.60
CA ILE A 54 10.98 -26.43 -14.85
C ILE A 54 11.28 -27.90 -14.55
N GLY A 55 10.52 -28.56 -13.67
CA GLY A 55 10.69 -29.99 -13.41
C GLY A 55 10.45 -30.81 -14.69
N SER A 56 9.28 -30.63 -15.31
CA SER A 56 8.92 -31.28 -16.58
C SER A 56 9.81 -30.85 -17.74
N VAL A 57 10.17 -29.56 -17.81
CA VAL A 57 11.12 -29.06 -18.82
C VAL A 57 12.49 -29.68 -18.64
N SER A 58 12.97 -29.88 -17.41
CA SER A 58 14.24 -30.56 -17.13
C SER A 58 14.22 -32.02 -17.59
N THR A 59 13.09 -32.73 -17.41
CA THR A 59 12.89 -34.07 -17.98
C THR A 59 12.99 -34.04 -19.50
N ILE A 60 12.30 -33.11 -20.17
CA ILE A 60 12.36 -32.96 -21.63
C ILE A 60 13.78 -32.64 -22.11
N LEU A 61 14.48 -31.71 -21.45
CA LEU A 61 15.85 -31.34 -21.78
C LEU A 61 16.83 -32.50 -21.59
N ALA A 62 16.64 -33.33 -20.56
CA ALA A 62 17.44 -34.54 -20.34
C ALA A 62 17.23 -35.61 -21.43
N THR A 63 16.03 -35.67 -22.02
CA THR A 63 15.74 -36.54 -23.17
C THR A 63 16.34 -36.00 -24.46
N VAL A 64 16.24 -34.69 -24.70
CA VAL A 64 16.71 -34.04 -25.93
C VAL A 64 18.24 -33.90 -25.96
N TYR A 65 18.88 -33.66 -24.81
CA TYR A 65 20.32 -33.45 -24.69
C TYR A 65 20.96 -34.37 -23.63
N PRO A 66 21.06 -35.68 -23.88
CA PRO A 66 21.52 -36.65 -22.88
C PRO A 66 22.92 -36.33 -22.33
N ASP A 67 23.89 -36.08 -23.20
CA ASP A 67 25.28 -35.87 -22.75
C ASP A 67 25.51 -34.44 -22.24
N GLN A 68 24.90 -33.44 -22.89
CA GLN A 68 25.15 -32.04 -22.61
C GLN A 68 24.35 -31.51 -21.41
N TYR A 69 23.21 -32.14 -21.06
CA TYR A 69 22.36 -31.72 -19.94
C TYR A 69 22.38 -32.71 -18.79
N LYS A 70 22.01 -33.99 -19.02
CA LYS A 70 21.82 -34.99 -17.95
C LYS A 70 23.09 -35.26 -17.14
N ASN A 71 24.25 -35.23 -17.80
CA ASN A 71 25.55 -35.50 -17.16
C ASN A 71 26.36 -34.22 -16.89
N SER A 72 25.71 -33.06 -16.83
CA SER A 72 26.40 -31.77 -16.64
C SER A 72 25.82 -30.94 -15.50
N ALA A 73 26.58 -29.92 -15.08
CA ALA A 73 26.12 -28.95 -14.09
C ALA A 73 24.87 -28.18 -14.54
N ALA A 74 24.53 -28.19 -15.83
CA ALA A 74 23.37 -27.50 -16.38
C ALA A 74 22.05 -28.04 -15.80
N GLN A 75 21.95 -29.35 -15.54
CA GLN A 75 20.72 -29.94 -14.97
C GLN A 75 20.36 -29.33 -13.61
N SER A 76 21.35 -29.23 -12.71
CA SER A 76 21.14 -28.63 -11.40
C SER A 76 21.03 -27.11 -11.46
N ASN A 77 21.83 -26.45 -12.30
CA ASN A 77 21.82 -25.00 -12.40
C ASN A 77 20.50 -24.47 -12.97
N VAL A 78 20.01 -25.03 -14.07
CA VAL A 78 18.75 -24.59 -14.70
C VAL A 78 17.56 -24.79 -13.76
N SER A 79 17.51 -25.89 -13.01
CA SER A 79 16.40 -26.17 -12.09
C SER A 79 16.44 -25.31 -10.83
N SER A 80 17.62 -25.04 -10.26
CA SER A 80 17.72 -24.48 -8.89
C SER A 80 18.18 -23.02 -8.81
N ILE A 81 18.78 -22.43 -9.85
CA ILE A 81 19.35 -21.07 -9.78
C ILE A 81 18.30 -19.99 -9.52
N THR A 82 17.05 -20.22 -9.92
CA THR A 82 15.93 -19.31 -9.67
C THR A 82 15.75 -19.03 -8.19
N PHE A 83 15.96 -20.00 -7.30
CA PHE A 83 15.86 -19.81 -5.85
C PHE A 83 16.89 -18.81 -5.32
N VAL A 84 18.10 -18.78 -5.88
CA VAL A 84 19.14 -17.81 -5.52
C VAL A 84 18.71 -16.40 -5.94
N GLY A 85 18.15 -16.27 -7.15
CA GLY A 85 17.54 -15.02 -7.60
C GLY A 85 16.40 -14.57 -6.69
N THR A 86 15.51 -15.49 -6.31
CA THR A 86 14.36 -15.23 -5.42
C THR A 86 14.79 -14.76 -4.05
N LEU A 87 15.88 -15.30 -3.50
CA LEU A 87 16.46 -14.81 -2.25
C LEU A 87 16.90 -13.34 -2.37
N ILE A 88 17.63 -13.00 -3.43
CA ILE A 88 18.13 -11.63 -3.64
C ILE A 88 16.95 -10.67 -3.86
N GLY A 89 15.98 -11.08 -4.69
CA GLY A 89 14.76 -10.32 -4.93
C GLY A 89 13.97 -10.07 -3.66
N GLY A 90 13.79 -11.09 -2.80
CA GLY A 90 13.08 -10.96 -1.54
C GLY A 90 13.69 -9.92 -0.59
N LEU A 91 15.02 -9.80 -0.56
CA LEU A 91 15.71 -8.80 0.26
C LEU A 91 15.59 -7.39 -0.34
N ILE A 92 15.80 -7.26 -1.66
CA ILE A 92 15.72 -5.96 -2.37
C ILE A 92 14.30 -5.40 -2.31
N PHE A 93 13.30 -6.20 -2.68
CA PHE A 93 11.91 -5.77 -2.69
C PHE A 93 11.31 -5.72 -1.29
N GLY A 94 11.82 -6.47 -0.31
CA GLY A 94 11.46 -6.25 1.09
C GLY A 94 11.85 -4.86 1.56
N TRP A 95 13.06 -4.41 1.19
CA TRP A 95 13.49 -3.04 1.44
C TRP A 95 12.65 -2.00 0.69
N ALA A 96 12.46 -2.18 -0.63
CA ALA A 96 11.74 -1.23 -1.47
C ALA A 96 10.26 -1.11 -1.06
N SER A 97 9.64 -2.23 -0.68
CA SER A 97 8.27 -2.30 -0.20
C SER A 97 8.07 -1.44 1.06
N ASP A 98 9.05 -1.43 1.99
CA ASP A 98 8.94 -0.63 3.23
C ASP A 98 9.33 0.84 3.05
N HIS A 99 10.27 1.16 2.13
CA HIS A 99 10.90 2.50 2.06
C HIS A 99 10.52 3.31 0.83
N TRP A 100 9.87 2.70 -0.16
CA TRP A 100 9.46 3.38 -1.39
C TRP A 100 7.95 3.30 -1.60
N SER A 101 7.41 2.09 -1.81
CA SER A 101 6.00 1.90 -2.16
C SER A 101 5.65 0.41 -2.20
N ARG A 102 4.47 0.01 -1.67
CA ARG A 102 3.98 -1.36 -1.83
C ARG A 102 3.61 -1.63 -3.28
N LYS A 103 2.86 -0.71 -3.90
CA LYS A 103 2.35 -0.83 -5.27
C LYS A 103 3.48 -0.91 -6.29
N TRP A 104 4.41 0.04 -6.29
CA TRP A 104 5.43 0.15 -7.33
C TRP A 104 6.50 -0.92 -7.19
N SER A 105 6.81 -1.36 -5.96
CA SER A 105 7.65 -2.55 -5.75
C SER A 105 7.06 -3.77 -6.44
N LEU A 106 5.74 -3.96 -6.31
CA LEU A 106 5.00 -5.06 -6.93
C LEU A 106 4.92 -4.94 -8.46
N VAL A 107 4.77 -3.74 -9.00
CA VAL A 107 4.75 -3.51 -10.46
C VAL A 107 6.12 -3.81 -11.07
N VAL A 108 7.20 -3.33 -10.45
CA VAL A 108 8.56 -3.55 -10.94
C VAL A 108 8.93 -5.04 -10.89
N SER A 109 8.56 -5.77 -9.83
CA SER A 109 8.81 -7.21 -9.75
C SER A 109 8.12 -7.97 -10.90
N THR A 110 6.87 -7.64 -11.23
CA THR A 110 6.15 -8.25 -12.35
C THR A 110 6.79 -7.99 -13.70
N ILE A 111 7.28 -6.78 -13.95
CA ILE A 111 7.94 -6.43 -15.21
C ILE A 111 9.21 -7.29 -15.37
N ILE A 112 9.99 -7.46 -14.30
CA ILE A 112 11.16 -8.34 -14.30
C ILE A 112 10.74 -9.79 -14.62
N ILE A 113 9.67 -10.29 -14.00
CA ILE A 113 9.16 -11.65 -14.28
C ILE A 113 8.82 -11.81 -15.77
N ILE A 114 8.02 -10.91 -16.34
CA ILE A 114 7.58 -10.97 -17.73
C ILE A 114 8.78 -10.95 -18.67
N PHE A 115 9.69 -9.98 -18.48
CA PHE A 115 10.85 -9.81 -19.34
C PHE A 115 11.76 -11.04 -19.34
N PHE A 116 12.09 -11.57 -18.16
CA PHE A 116 12.98 -12.74 -18.09
C PHE A 116 12.27 -14.07 -18.41
N ALA A 117 10.95 -14.16 -18.28
CA ALA A 117 10.19 -15.31 -18.78
C ALA A 117 10.20 -15.37 -20.32
N ILE A 118 10.09 -14.21 -20.99
CA ILE A 118 10.27 -14.09 -22.45
C ILE A 118 11.67 -14.55 -22.85
N LEU A 119 12.71 -14.05 -22.16
CA LEU A 119 14.09 -14.44 -22.46
C LEU A 119 14.38 -15.93 -22.20
N CYS A 120 13.80 -16.53 -21.15
CA CYS A 120 13.91 -17.98 -20.91
C CYS A 120 13.35 -18.79 -22.08
N THR A 121 12.17 -18.39 -22.56
CA THR A 121 11.47 -19.02 -23.71
C THR A 121 12.29 -18.89 -24.99
N GLY A 122 12.87 -17.72 -25.23
CA GLY A 122 13.71 -17.40 -26.39
C GLY A 122 15.19 -17.76 -26.22
N SER A 123 15.57 -18.50 -25.19
CA SER A 123 16.99 -18.77 -24.91
C SER A 123 17.68 -19.48 -26.08
N TYR A 124 18.87 -19.01 -26.45
CA TYR A 124 19.68 -19.53 -27.54
C TYR A 124 21.17 -19.26 -27.25
N GLY A 125 22.05 -20.16 -27.69
CA GLY A 125 23.49 -19.97 -27.53
C GLY A 125 24.10 -19.21 -28.71
N ALA A 126 25.11 -18.37 -28.45
CA ALA A 126 25.89 -17.75 -29.52
C ALA A 126 26.40 -18.82 -30.49
N ASN A 127 26.27 -18.57 -31.80
CA ASN A 127 26.63 -19.49 -32.88
C ASN A 127 25.96 -20.88 -32.80
N GLY A 128 24.82 -21.02 -32.11
CA GLY A 128 24.12 -22.31 -31.96
C GLY A 128 24.71 -23.24 -30.89
N SER A 129 25.59 -22.74 -30.02
CA SER A 129 26.18 -23.56 -28.94
C SER A 129 25.13 -24.04 -27.93
N VAL A 130 25.06 -25.37 -27.72
CA VAL A 130 24.19 -25.99 -26.71
C VAL A 130 24.61 -25.61 -25.29
N GLN A 131 25.91 -25.50 -25.02
CA GLN A 131 26.40 -24.98 -23.73
C GLN A 131 26.02 -23.51 -23.54
N GLY A 132 26.12 -22.71 -24.61
CA GLY A 132 25.67 -21.31 -24.61
C GLY A 132 24.18 -21.17 -24.33
N LEU A 133 23.35 -22.07 -24.88
CA LEU A 133 21.92 -22.15 -24.59
C LEU A 133 21.65 -22.34 -23.09
N PHE A 134 22.29 -23.34 -22.47
CA PHE A 134 22.08 -23.60 -21.04
C PHE A 134 22.65 -22.51 -20.15
N ALA A 135 23.76 -21.89 -20.52
CA ALA A 135 24.30 -20.73 -19.81
C ALA A 135 23.31 -19.54 -19.86
N ALA A 136 22.78 -19.23 -21.04
CA ALA A 136 21.78 -18.17 -21.22
C ALA A 136 20.50 -18.47 -20.42
N LEU A 137 19.96 -19.69 -20.53
CA LEU A 137 18.77 -20.11 -19.78
C LEU A 137 19.01 -20.01 -18.26
N THR A 138 20.17 -20.44 -17.77
CA THR A 138 20.55 -20.31 -16.35
C THR A 138 20.59 -18.85 -15.91
N ALA A 139 21.23 -17.98 -16.69
CA ALA A 139 21.31 -16.55 -16.39
C ALA A 139 19.92 -15.89 -16.35
N TYR A 140 19.07 -16.15 -17.35
CA TYR A 140 17.71 -15.60 -17.39
C TYR A 140 16.86 -16.12 -16.23
N ARG A 141 17.00 -17.38 -15.85
CA ARG A 141 16.30 -17.96 -14.70
C ARG A 141 16.74 -17.38 -13.35
N PHE A 142 18.00 -16.95 -13.22
CA PHE A 142 18.47 -16.21 -12.06
C PHE A 142 17.74 -14.86 -11.94
N PHE A 143 17.71 -14.06 -13.00
CA PHE A 143 17.03 -12.76 -12.99
C PHE A 143 15.50 -12.88 -12.89
N LEU A 144 14.91 -13.91 -13.53
CA LEU A 144 13.52 -14.29 -13.31
C LEU A 144 13.24 -14.53 -11.82
N GLY A 145 14.17 -15.21 -11.15
CA GLY A 145 14.14 -15.42 -9.71
C GLY A 145 14.06 -14.12 -8.93
N ILE A 146 14.82 -13.09 -9.29
CA ILE A 146 14.77 -11.76 -8.64
C ILE A 146 13.36 -11.16 -8.72
N GLY A 147 12.72 -11.26 -9.90
CA GLY A 147 11.33 -10.82 -10.07
C GLY A 147 10.37 -11.60 -9.17
N ILE A 148 10.45 -12.93 -9.18
CA ILE A 148 9.65 -13.80 -8.29
C ILE A 148 9.88 -13.43 -6.81
N GLY A 149 11.12 -13.14 -6.43
CA GLY A 149 11.48 -12.72 -5.08
C GLY A 149 10.75 -11.46 -4.61
N GLY A 150 10.38 -10.56 -5.52
CA GLY A 150 9.61 -9.36 -5.18
C GLY A 150 8.14 -9.60 -4.88
N GLU A 151 7.54 -10.66 -5.43
CA GLU A 151 6.13 -11.02 -5.22
C GLU A 151 5.81 -11.38 -3.77
N TYR A 152 6.80 -11.92 -3.06
CA TYR A 152 6.70 -12.32 -1.66
C TYR A 152 6.53 -11.11 -0.73
N PRO A 153 7.54 -10.26 -0.52
CA PRO A 153 7.47 -9.15 0.45
C PRO A 153 6.70 -7.93 -0.05
N ALA A 154 6.43 -7.79 -1.35
CA ALA A 154 5.55 -6.74 -1.87
C ALA A 154 4.11 -7.23 -1.96
N GLY A 155 3.88 -8.39 -2.59
CA GLY A 155 2.54 -8.91 -2.88
C GLY A 155 1.85 -9.50 -1.65
N SER A 156 2.52 -10.39 -0.92
CA SER A 156 1.93 -11.02 0.27
C SER A 156 1.71 -10.00 1.39
N VAL A 157 2.65 -9.10 1.60
CA VAL A 157 2.52 -8.04 2.62
C VAL A 157 1.37 -7.09 2.28
N ALA A 158 1.30 -6.59 1.05
CA ALA A 158 0.19 -5.72 0.63
C ALA A 158 -1.16 -6.44 0.64
N CYS A 159 -1.19 -7.75 0.34
CA CYS A 159 -2.37 -8.60 0.45
C CYS A 159 -2.84 -8.69 1.91
N ALA A 160 -1.95 -9.03 2.85
CA ALA A 160 -2.27 -9.12 4.28
C ALA A 160 -2.78 -7.78 4.81
N GLU A 161 -2.13 -6.68 4.46
CA GLU A 161 -2.52 -5.32 4.80
C GLU A 161 -3.92 -4.96 4.26
N SER A 162 -4.24 -5.38 3.03
CA SER A 162 -5.55 -5.15 2.41
C SER A 162 -6.66 -6.01 3.03
N THR A 163 -6.34 -7.17 3.59
CA THR A 163 -7.33 -8.01 4.29
C THR A 163 -7.90 -7.36 5.56
N GLY A 164 -7.22 -6.35 6.12
CA GLY A 164 -7.71 -5.58 7.27
C GLY A 164 -9.05 -4.86 7.01
N GLU A 165 -9.35 -4.53 5.75
CA GLU A 165 -10.62 -3.91 5.34
C GLU A 165 -11.79 -4.91 5.27
N LEU A 166 -11.52 -6.22 5.34
CA LEU A 166 -12.55 -7.25 5.34
C LEU A 166 -13.09 -7.54 6.74
N LYS A 167 -14.26 -8.19 6.77
CA LYS A 167 -14.93 -8.61 8.01
C LYS A 167 -13.99 -9.50 8.84
N ALA A 168 -13.83 -9.15 10.12
CA ALA A 168 -13.11 -9.98 11.08
C ALA A 168 -13.68 -11.42 11.10
N GLY A 169 -12.80 -12.41 11.17
CA GLY A 169 -13.13 -13.84 11.14
C GLY A 169 -12.99 -14.51 9.77
N THR A 170 -12.77 -13.73 8.71
CA THR A 170 -12.59 -14.22 7.33
C THR A 170 -11.27 -13.79 6.70
N ARG A 171 -10.41 -13.08 7.45
CA ARG A 171 -9.26 -12.40 6.86
C ARG A 171 -8.13 -13.37 6.54
N ASN A 172 -7.95 -14.44 7.32
CA ASN A 172 -6.91 -15.42 7.05
C ASN A 172 -7.24 -16.20 5.79
N HIS A 173 -8.49 -16.66 5.63
CA HIS A 173 -8.88 -17.40 4.44
C HIS A 173 -8.68 -16.56 3.17
N TRP A 174 -9.02 -15.27 3.19
CA TRP A 174 -8.92 -14.43 1.99
C TRP A 174 -7.46 -14.13 1.63
N PHE A 175 -6.60 -13.99 2.62
CA PHE A 175 -5.15 -13.93 2.39
C PHE A 175 -4.67 -15.21 1.70
N ILE A 176 -5.01 -16.38 2.26
CA ILE A 176 -4.54 -17.69 1.77
C ILE A 176 -5.07 -17.96 0.36
N MET A 177 -6.36 -17.70 0.11
CA MET A 177 -7.01 -17.91 -1.20
C MET A 177 -6.37 -17.14 -2.35
N PHE A 178 -5.83 -15.95 -2.06
CA PHE A 178 -5.18 -15.12 -3.07
C PHE A 178 -3.66 -15.13 -2.99
N THR A 179 -3.06 -15.92 -2.10
CA THR A 179 -1.60 -16.11 -2.04
C THR A 179 -1.25 -17.57 -2.29
N ASN A 180 -1.32 -18.41 -1.26
CA ASN A 180 -0.95 -19.82 -1.30
C ASN A 180 -1.74 -20.65 -2.30
N VAL A 181 -3.07 -20.54 -2.31
CA VAL A 181 -3.91 -21.26 -3.29
C VAL A 181 -3.53 -20.89 -4.72
N GLN A 182 -3.05 -19.66 -4.96
CA GLN A 182 -2.58 -19.23 -6.28
C GLN A 182 -1.25 -19.90 -6.66
N ILE A 183 -0.31 -20.03 -5.71
CA ILE A 183 0.94 -20.77 -5.92
C ILE A 183 0.64 -22.22 -6.30
N ASP A 184 -0.20 -22.88 -5.52
CA ASP A 184 -0.55 -24.28 -5.72
C ASP A 184 -1.31 -24.52 -7.02
N PHE A 185 -2.23 -23.62 -7.33
CA PHE A 185 -2.90 -23.65 -8.63
C PHE A 185 -1.90 -23.49 -9.78
N GLY A 186 -0.89 -22.64 -9.60
CA GLY A 186 0.25 -22.53 -10.50
C GLY A 186 1.01 -23.84 -10.66
N PHE A 187 1.29 -24.58 -9.57
CA PHE A 187 1.92 -25.89 -9.62
C PHE A 187 1.08 -26.92 -10.38
N VAL A 188 -0.23 -26.98 -10.13
CA VAL A 188 -1.14 -27.90 -10.84
C VAL A 188 -1.12 -27.62 -12.34
N VAL A 189 -1.24 -26.34 -12.73
CA VAL A 189 -1.20 -25.94 -14.14
C VAL A 189 0.17 -26.23 -14.75
N ALA A 190 1.26 -26.03 -14.01
CA ALA A 190 2.61 -26.37 -14.47
C ALA A 190 2.87 -27.87 -14.64
N ALA A 191 2.14 -28.74 -13.94
CA ALA A 191 2.17 -30.18 -14.17
C ALA A 191 1.32 -30.58 -15.39
N LEU A 192 0.14 -29.96 -15.55
CA LEU A 192 -0.81 -30.25 -16.63
C LEU A 192 -0.33 -29.76 -18.00
N VAL A 193 0.24 -28.55 -18.09
CA VAL A 193 0.63 -27.94 -19.37
C VAL A 193 1.64 -28.80 -20.15
N PRO A 194 2.75 -29.28 -19.56
CA PRO A 194 3.69 -30.17 -20.26
C PRO A 194 3.05 -31.46 -20.76
N MET A 195 2.09 -32.03 -20.02
CA MET A 195 1.34 -33.20 -20.48
C MET A 195 0.59 -32.89 -21.77
N ILE A 196 -0.18 -31.80 -21.79
CA ILE A 196 -0.96 -31.38 -22.97
C ILE A 196 -0.04 -31.02 -24.15
N VAL A 197 1.01 -30.24 -23.88
CA VAL A 197 1.93 -29.80 -24.93
C VAL A 197 2.63 -30.99 -25.57
N VAL A 198 3.13 -31.96 -24.80
CA VAL A 198 3.77 -33.16 -25.36
C VAL A 198 2.78 -34.04 -26.12
N LEU A 199 1.51 -34.12 -25.69
CA LEU A 199 0.46 -34.80 -26.44
C LEU A 199 0.22 -34.14 -27.81
N ILE A 200 0.23 -32.81 -27.88
CA ILE A 200 0.03 -32.05 -29.12
C ILE A 200 1.27 -32.13 -30.02
N THR A 201 2.46 -31.89 -29.48
CA THR A 201 3.71 -31.85 -30.27
C THR A 201 4.23 -33.24 -30.60
N THR A 202 3.73 -34.28 -29.93
CA THR A 202 4.31 -35.63 -29.86
C THR A 202 5.74 -35.63 -29.30
N GLU A 203 6.29 -36.83 -29.06
CA GLU A 203 7.69 -36.99 -28.62
C GLU A 203 8.71 -36.67 -29.73
N GLN A 204 8.27 -36.36 -30.96
CA GLN A 204 9.17 -35.98 -32.07
C GLN A 204 9.56 -34.50 -32.09
N HIS A 205 8.80 -33.62 -31.41
CA HIS A 205 9.02 -32.17 -31.43
C HIS A 205 9.31 -31.58 -30.04
N LEU A 206 10.10 -32.30 -29.24
CA LEU A 206 10.43 -31.92 -27.87
C LEU A 206 11.16 -30.57 -27.75
N HIS A 207 11.94 -30.16 -28.75
CA HIS A 207 12.57 -28.82 -28.79
C HIS A 207 11.53 -27.69 -28.79
N THR A 208 10.39 -27.89 -29.46
CA THR A 208 9.28 -26.94 -29.46
C THR A 208 8.50 -27.03 -28.15
N ALA A 209 8.29 -28.26 -27.65
CA ALA A 209 7.50 -28.51 -26.45
C ALA A 209 8.02 -27.73 -25.23
N TRP A 210 9.33 -27.81 -24.93
CA TRP A 210 9.86 -27.14 -23.72
C TRP A 210 9.79 -25.62 -23.81
N ARG A 211 9.96 -25.04 -25.01
CA ARG A 211 9.84 -23.59 -25.23
C ARG A 211 8.41 -23.13 -25.03
N VAL A 212 7.44 -23.85 -25.60
CA VAL A 212 6.01 -23.54 -25.41
C VAL A 212 5.61 -23.62 -23.94
N CYS A 213 6.09 -24.64 -23.21
CA CYS A 213 5.83 -24.77 -21.78
C CYS A 213 6.33 -23.55 -20.98
N LEU A 214 7.54 -23.04 -21.26
CA LEU A 214 8.04 -21.82 -20.63
C LEU A 214 7.25 -20.58 -21.08
N GLY A 215 6.92 -20.49 -22.37
CA GLY A 215 6.23 -19.34 -22.97
C GLY A 215 4.83 -19.11 -22.43
N ILE A 216 4.08 -20.17 -22.15
CA ILE A 216 2.74 -20.06 -21.52
C ILE A 216 2.82 -19.35 -20.15
N GLY A 217 3.95 -19.48 -19.44
CA GLY A 217 4.18 -18.81 -18.16
C GLY A 217 4.27 -17.29 -18.21
N ILE A 218 4.31 -16.69 -19.40
CA ILE A 218 4.33 -15.23 -19.60
C ILE A 218 2.91 -14.64 -19.45
N ILE A 219 1.87 -15.43 -19.75
CA ILE A 219 0.48 -14.94 -19.79
C ILE A 219 -0.01 -14.47 -18.41
N PRO A 220 0.08 -15.28 -17.32
CA PRO A 220 -0.44 -14.87 -16.01
C PRO A 220 0.14 -13.56 -15.46
N PRO A 221 1.48 -13.35 -15.41
CA PRO A 221 2.03 -12.09 -14.90
C PRO A 221 1.67 -10.90 -15.80
N SER A 222 1.52 -11.11 -17.12
CA SER A 222 1.07 -10.06 -18.05
C SER A 222 -0.36 -9.62 -17.78
N THR A 223 -1.28 -10.56 -17.49
CA THR A 223 -2.66 -10.24 -17.13
C THR A 223 -2.74 -9.48 -15.80
N ILE A 224 -1.93 -9.88 -14.81
CA ILE A 224 -1.94 -9.28 -13.47
C ILE A 224 -1.27 -7.90 -13.46
N LEU A 225 -0.29 -7.64 -14.33
CA LEU A 225 0.33 -6.31 -14.46
C LEU A 225 -0.72 -5.22 -14.71
N TYR A 226 -1.72 -5.49 -15.56
CA TYR A 226 -2.84 -4.56 -15.79
C TYR A 226 -3.62 -4.24 -14.52
N LEU A 227 -3.88 -5.25 -13.69
CA LEU A 227 -4.58 -5.08 -12.41
C LEU A 227 -3.73 -4.25 -11.44
N ARG A 228 -2.42 -4.49 -11.40
CA ARG A 228 -1.48 -3.81 -10.51
C ARG A 228 -1.30 -2.33 -10.81
N LEU A 229 -1.36 -1.93 -12.08
CA LEU A 229 -1.32 -0.52 -12.47
C LEU A 229 -2.49 0.28 -11.86
N LYS A 230 -3.63 -0.36 -11.63
CA LYS A 230 -4.85 0.23 -11.05
C LYS A 230 -4.92 0.18 -9.52
N LEU A 231 -3.94 -0.43 -8.84
CA LEU A 231 -3.93 -0.49 -7.37
C LEU A 231 -3.63 0.88 -6.77
N SER A 232 -4.10 1.08 -5.55
CA SER A 232 -3.72 2.19 -4.67
C SER A 232 -2.88 1.65 -3.51
N GLU A 233 -2.04 2.49 -2.90
CA GLU A 233 -1.29 2.10 -1.70
C GLU A 233 -2.24 1.64 -0.57
N PRO A 234 -1.95 0.52 0.12
CA PRO A 234 -2.74 0.05 1.25
C PRO A 234 -2.88 1.10 2.36
N GLU A 235 -4.06 1.15 2.97
CA GLU A 235 -4.40 2.10 4.03
C GLU A 235 -3.46 1.98 5.25
N SER A 236 -3.11 0.77 5.66
CA SER A 236 -2.18 0.53 6.76
C SER A 236 -0.76 1.03 6.47
N PHE A 237 -0.27 0.86 5.23
CA PHE A 237 1.02 1.43 4.81
C PHE A 237 0.99 2.95 4.86
N ARG A 238 -0.09 3.59 4.38
CA ARG A 238 -0.26 5.06 4.45
C ARG A 238 -0.24 5.57 5.89
N ARG A 239 -0.86 4.83 6.81
CA ARG A 239 -0.98 5.20 8.24
C ARG A 239 0.28 4.94 9.07
N GLY A 240 1.07 3.92 8.72
CA GLY A 240 2.11 3.36 9.58
C GLY A 240 3.51 3.29 8.97
N THR A 241 3.74 3.85 7.78
CA THR A 241 5.06 3.79 7.14
C THR A 241 6.12 4.59 7.89
N MET A 242 7.34 4.03 7.95
CA MET A 242 8.55 4.72 8.44
C MET A 242 9.48 5.14 7.29
N ALA A 243 9.03 5.11 6.03
CA ALA A 243 9.85 5.38 4.84
C ALA A 243 10.66 6.69 4.91
N ASN A 244 10.08 7.73 5.49
CA ASN A 244 10.68 9.07 5.60
C ASN A 244 11.44 9.30 6.92
N THR A 245 11.70 8.25 7.70
CA THR A 245 12.36 8.34 9.02
C THR A 245 13.52 7.36 9.15
N LYS A 246 14.51 7.72 9.97
CA LYS A 246 15.65 6.82 10.24
C LYS A 246 15.16 5.63 11.05
N THR A 247 15.03 4.47 10.39
CA THR A 247 14.58 3.25 11.05
C THR A 247 15.58 2.81 12.14
N PRO A 248 15.14 2.55 13.38
CA PRO A 248 16.03 2.16 14.47
C PRO A 248 16.32 0.66 14.39
N TRP A 249 17.19 0.26 13.44
CA TRP A 249 17.46 -1.16 13.12
C TRP A 249 17.81 -2.02 14.33
N TRP A 250 18.60 -1.49 15.27
CA TRP A 250 18.95 -2.23 16.48
C TRP A 250 17.72 -2.54 17.35
N LEU A 251 16.82 -1.57 17.53
CA LEU A 251 15.58 -1.77 18.28
C LEU A 251 14.65 -2.75 17.55
N CYS A 252 14.55 -2.64 16.22
CA CYS A 252 13.78 -3.58 15.40
C CYS A 252 14.30 -5.02 15.57
N ILE A 253 15.61 -5.23 15.48
CA ILE A 253 16.23 -6.55 15.65
C ILE A 253 16.00 -7.06 17.07
N LYS A 254 16.29 -6.25 18.10
CA LYS A 254 16.09 -6.62 19.52
C LYS A 254 14.65 -7.06 19.80
N TYR A 255 13.67 -6.43 19.16
CA TYR A 255 12.25 -6.74 19.36
C TYR A 255 11.74 -7.95 18.57
N TYR A 256 12.28 -8.19 17.37
CA TYR A 256 11.76 -9.19 16.44
C TYR A 256 12.63 -10.44 16.24
N TRP A 257 13.90 -10.44 16.65
CA TRP A 257 14.87 -11.49 16.27
C TRP A 257 14.40 -12.91 16.59
N PHE A 258 13.80 -13.13 17.77
CA PHE A 258 13.37 -14.47 18.19
C PHE A 258 12.23 -14.99 17.31
N ARG A 259 11.20 -14.16 17.08
CA ARG A 259 10.06 -14.49 16.23
C ARG A 259 10.50 -14.71 14.78
N LEU A 260 11.37 -13.84 14.27
CA LEU A 260 11.93 -13.96 12.93
C LEU A 260 12.73 -15.25 12.77
N ALA A 261 13.57 -15.61 13.76
CA ALA A 261 14.36 -16.83 13.73
C ALA A 261 13.49 -18.09 13.70
N VAL A 262 12.44 -18.15 14.53
CA VAL A 262 11.50 -19.28 14.58
C VAL A 262 10.79 -19.45 13.24
N ILE A 263 10.20 -18.38 12.70
CA ILE A 263 9.48 -18.43 11.41
C ILE A 263 10.42 -18.77 10.26
N SER A 264 11.63 -18.19 10.25
CA SER A 264 12.65 -18.49 9.24
C SER A 264 13.07 -19.96 9.26
N MET A 265 13.20 -20.56 10.46
CA MET A 265 13.52 -21.97 10.61
C MET A 265 12.38 -22.87 10.11
N ILE A 266 11.13 -22.56 10.47
CA ILE A 266 9.96 -23.31 10.00
C ILE A 266 9.90 -23.28 8.47
N TRP A 267 10.08 -22.09 7.86
CA TRP A 267 10.06 -21.93 6.42
C TRP A 267 11.20 -22.68 5.72
N LEU A 268 12.41 -22.61 6.29
CA LEU A 268 13.58 -23.34 5.77
C LEU A 268 13.32 -24.85 5.75
N LEU A 269 12.86 -25.42 6.87
CA LEU A 269 12.62 -26.86 6.99
C LEU A 269 11.47 -27.32 6.09
N TYR A 270 10.39 -26.53 6.00
CA TYR A 270 9.27 -26.86 5.12
C TYR A 270 9.69 -26.86 3.65
N ASN A 271 10.34 -25.78 3.21
CA ASN A 271 10.75 -25.64 1.81
C ASN A 271 11.86 -26.62 1.42
N PHE A 272 12.70 -27.04 2.37
CA PHE A 272 13.66 -28.13 2.13
C PHE A 272 12.92 -29.39 1.64
N SER A 273 11.79 -29.73 2.24
CA SER A 273 11.01 -30.91 1.86
C SER A 273 10.11 -30.65 0.66
N SER A 274 9.27 -29.61 0.69
CA SER A 274 8.20 -29.39 -0.30
C SER A 274 8.75 -29.24 -1.74
N TYR A 275 9.73 -28.36 -1.94
CA TYR A 275 10.31 -28.15 -3.27
C TYR A 275 11.09 -29.37 -3.76
N SER A 276 11.77 -30.09 -2.87
CA SER A 276 12.48 -31.32 -3.23
C SER A 276 11.53 -32.39 -3.71
N PHE A 277 10.41 -32.59 -3.02
CA PHE A 277 9.38 -33.55 -3.40
C PHE A 277 8.67 -33.16 -4.69
N GLY A 278 8.40 -31.88 -4.91
CA GLY A 278 7.88 -31.37 -6.18
C GLY A 278 8.81 -31.59 -7.37
N LEU A 279 10.14 -31.50 -7.16
CA LEU A 279 11.13 -31.79 -8.21
C LEU A 279 11.37 -33.30 -8.40
N LEU A 280 11.29 -34.09 -7.32
CA LEU A 280 11.47 -35.54 -7.34
C LEU A 280 10.23 -36.30 -7.85
N SER A 281 9.03 -35.74 -7.77
CA SER A 281 7.78 -36.46 -8.04
C SER A 281 7.72 -37.04 -9.45
N SER A 282 8.12 -36.28 -10.47
CA SER A 282 8.13 -36.76 -11.86
C SER A 282 9.15 -37.88 -12.07
N GLN A 283 10.33 -37.77 -11.44
CA GLN A 283 11.38 -38.80 -11.51
C GLN A 283 10.97 -40.08 -10.76
N LEU A 284 10.38 -39.95 -9.57
CA LEU A 284 9.87 -41.07 -8.77
C LEU A 284 8.80 -41.85 -9.56
N LEU A 285 7.83 -41.15 -10.15
CA LEU A 285 6.77 -41.76 -10.95
C LEU A 285 7.32 -42.41 -12.23
N SER A 286 8.25 -41.76 -12.93
CA SER A 286 8.89 -42.34 -14.12
C SER A 286 9.67 -43.60 -13.79
N ASN A 287 10.40 -43.63 -12.66
CA ASN A 287 11.15 -44.81 -12.23
C ASN A 287 10.22 -45.94 -11.75
N LEU A 288 9.08 -45.59 -11.14
CA LEU A 288 8.07 -46.53 -10.68
C LEU A 288 7.35 -47.23 -11.84
N LEU A 289 7.04 -46.51 -12.92
CA LEU A 289 6.31 -47.02 -14.09
C LEU A 289 7.20 -47.83 -15.06
N GLY A 290 8.51 -47.62 -15.02
CA GLY A 290 9.48 -48.32 -15.87
C GLY A 290 9.73 -47.63 -17.22
N ALA A 291 10.84 -48.00 -17.86
CA ALA A 291 11.37 -47.35 -19.07
C ALA A 291 10.47 -47.49 -20.32
N ASP A 292 9.59 -48.49 -20.36
CA ASP A 292 8.68 -48.75 -21.49
C ASP A 292 7.41 -47.89 -21.46
N SER A 293 7.23 -47.07 -20.42
CA SER A 293 6.08 -46.18 -20.28
C SER A 293 6.26 -44.87 -21.08
N ARG A 294 5.22 -44.46 -21.82
CA ARG A 294 5.23 -43.20 -22.59
C ARG A 294 5.32 -42.01 -21.64
N LEU A 295 6.08 -40.97 -21.99
CA LEU A 295 6.34 -39.80 -21.13
C LEU A 295 5.06 -39.11 -20.63
N TRP A 296 4.04 -39.02 -21.49
CA TRP A 296 2.77 -38.39 -21.12
C TRP A 296 2.01 -39.13 -20.01
N VAL A 297 2.23 -40.45 -19.83
CA VAL A 297 1.61 -41.24 -18.76
C VAL A 297 2.19 -40.85 -17.42
N SER A 298 3.52 -40.71 -17.34
CA SER A 298 4.22 -40.20 -16.15
C SER A 298 3.79 -38.77 -15.81
N PHE A 299 3.62 -37.90 -16.82
CA PHE A 299 3.08 -36.55 -16.60
C PHE A 299 1.62 -36.55 -16.16
N GLY A 300 0.79 -37.49 -16.63
CA GLY A 300 -0.59 -37.67 -16.17
C GLY A 300 -0.67 -38.05 -14.69
N TRP A 301 0.13 -39.02 -14.26
CA TRP A 301 0.22 -39.38 -12.83
C TRP A 301 0.78 -38.23 -11.97
N ASN A 302 1.77 -37.49 -12.48
CA ASN A 302 2.31 -36.33 -11.78
C ASN A 302 1.26 -35.21 -11.64
N THR A 303 0.42 -35.01 -12.65
CA THR A 303 -0.70 -34.06 -12.60
C THR A 303 -1.71 -34.47 -11.52
N LEU A 304 -2.07 -35.75 -11.46
CA LEU A 304 -2.97 -36.27 -10.42
C LEU A 304 -2.38 -36.10 -9.02
N LEU A 305 -1.08 -36.39 -8.85
CA LEU A 305 -0.39 -36.19 -7.58
C LEU A 305 -0.38 -34.70 -7.18
N THR A 306 -0.06 -33.81 -8.10
CA THR A 306 -0.01 -32.35 -7.88
C THR A 306 -1.41 -31.77 -7.62
N PHE A 307 -2.48 -32.39 -8.14
CA PHE A 307 -3.85 -31.96 -7.83
C PHE A 307 -4.17 -31.97 -6.33
N TRP A 308 -3.49 -32.81 -5.54
CA TRP A 308 -3.66 -32.87 -4.08
C TRP A 308 -3.21 -31.62 -3.33
N TYR A 309 -2.42 -30.71 -3.92
CA TYR A 309 -2.14 -29.40 -3.32
C TYR A 309 -3.46 -28.63 -3.09
N MET A 310 -4.38 -28.64 -4.08
CA MET A 310 -5.63 -27.87 -4.08
C MET A 310 -6.58 -28.15 -2.91
N PRO A 311 -7.02 -29.41 -2.64
CA PRO A 311 -7.88 -29.68 -1.49
C PRO A 311 -7.18 -29.35 -0.16
N GLY A 312 -5.84 -29.49 -0.10
CA GLY A 312 -5.04 -29.13 1.08
C GLY A 312 -5.11 -27.64 1.39
N CYS A 313 -4.67 -26.77 0.47
CA CYS A 313 -4.64 -25.33 0.69
C CYS A 313 -6.03 -24.69 0.77
N ILE A 314 -6.99 -25.20 0.01
CA ILE A 314 -8.37 -24.70 0.10
C ILE A 314 -8.96 -25.02 1.48
N ALA A 315 -8.80 -26.26 1.98
CA ALA A 315 -9.26 -26.62 3.33
C ALA A 315 -8.48 -25.91 4.43
N GLY A 316 -7.17 -25.72 4.24
CA GLY A 316 -6.28 -25.05 5.19
C GLY A 316 -6.61 -23.56 5.34
N SER A 317 -7.09 -22.92 4.26
CA SER A 317 -7.58 -21.54 4.30
C SER A 317 -8.68 -21.32 5.36
N TRP A 318 -9.68 -22.21 5.42
CA TRP A 318 -10.74 -22.13 6.42
C TRP A 318 -10.29 -22.61 7.79
N LEU A 319 -9.46 -23.65 7.85
CA LEU A 319 -8.89 -24.12 9.12
C LEU A 319 -8.14 -22.99 9.84
N SER A 320 -7.43 -22.16 9.09
CA SER A 320 -6.66 -21.02 9.60
C SER A 320 -7.53 -19.92 10.20
N ASP A 321 -8.77 -19.75 9.72
CA ASP A 321 -9.74 -18.86 10.38
C ASP A 321 -10.38 -19.52 11.62
N LEU A 322 -10.59 -20.84 11.61
CA LEU A 322 -11.23 -21.58 12.69
C LEU A 322 -10.35 -21.73 13.94
N VAL A 323 -9.12 -22.22 13.78
CA VAL A 323 -8.23 -22.54 14.91
C VAL A 323 -7.07 -21.55 15.07
N GLY A 324 -6.92 -20.64 14.12
CA GLY A 324 -5.82 -19.69 14.03
C GLY A 324 -4.58 -20.27 13.33
N PRO A 325 -3.74 -19.44 12.69
CA PRO A 325 -2.65 -19.90 11.81
C PRO A 325 -1.59 -20.76 12.49
N ARG A 326 -1.26 -20.42 13.74
CA ARG A 326 -0.30 -21.18 14.57
C ARG A 326 -0.74 -22.64 14.75
N ASN A 327 -2.01 -22.83 15.09
CA ASN A 327 -2.56 -24.14 15.41
C ASN A 327 -2.80 -24.95 14.14
N ALA A 328 -3.34 -24.30 13.09
CA ALA A 328 -3.51 -24.91 11.77
C ALA A 328 -2.18 -25.44 11.24
N LEU A 329 -1.11 -24.65 11.33
CA LEU A 329 0.25 -25.08 10.96
C LEU A 329 0.70 -26.30 11.77
N GLY A 330 0.65 -26.19 13.10
CA GLY A 330 1.23 -27.17 14.01
C GLY A 330 0.51 -28.53 14.01
N TYR A 331 -0.82 -28.54 13.97
CA TYR A 331 -1.58 -29.79 13.97
C TYR A 331 -1.49 -30.52 12.62
N SER A 332 -1.63 -29.79 11.52
CA SER A 332 -1.57 -30.38 10.18
C SER A 332 -0.20 -30.98 9.86
N VAL A 333 0.90 -30.29 10.23
CA VAL A 333 2.26 -30.80 10.00
C VAL A 333 2.59 -32.00 10.90
N LEU A 334 1.97 -32.11 12.08
CA LEU A 334 2.10 -33.30 12.92
C LEU A 334 1.43 -34.52 12.27
N VAL A 335 0.22 -34.34 11.71
CA VAL A 335 -0.45 -35.40 10.95
C VAL A 335 0.33 -35.74 9.68
N GLN A 336 0.88 -34.74 8.99
CA GLN A 336 1.78 -34.93 7.85
C GLN A 336 2.97 -35.82 8.19
N ALA A 337 3.61 -35.61 9.36
CA ALA A 337 4.72 -36.44 9.82
C ALA A 337 4.31 -37.91 9.98
N ILE A 338 3.13 -38.16 10.57
CA ILE A 338 2.60 -39.52 10.75
C ILE A 338 2.39 -40.20 9.39
N VAL A 339 1.75 -39.50 8.45
CA VAL A 339 1.54 -40.03 7.08
C VAL A 339 2.88 -40.27 6.38
N GLY A 340 3.87 -39.40 6.55
CA GLY A 340 5.20 -39.57 5.98
C GLY A 340 5.95 -40.79 6.54
N PHE A 341 5.86 -41.06 7.85
CA PHE A 341 6.40 -42.30 8.43
C PHE A 341 5.69 -43.55 7.92
N ILE A 342 4.36 -43.49 7.75
CA ILE A 342 3.58 -44.57 7.14
C ILE A 342 4.03 -44.80 5.69
N MET A 343 4.18 -43.73 4.91
CA MET A 343 4.67 -43.78 3.52
C MET A 343 6.05 -44.44 3.44
N ALA A 344 6.98 -44.06 4.32
CA ALA A 344 8.30 -44.68 4.41
C ALA A 344 8.24 -46.16 4.80
N GLY A 345 7.44 -46.52 5.81
CA GLY A 345 7.28 -47.91 6.27
C GLY A 345 6.65 -48.83 5.22
N CYS A 346 5.64 -48.31 4.49
CA CYS A 346 4.91 -49.03 3.47
C CYS A 346 5.54 -48.92 2.07
N TYR A 347 6.61 -48.15 1.89
CA TYR A 347 7.18 -47.83 0.58
C TYR A 347 7.45 -49.08 -0.27
N LYS A 348 7.98 -50.15 0.33
CA LYS A 348 8.25 -51.42 -0.36
C LYS A 348 7.02 -52.08 -1.00
N TYR A 349 5.82 -51.82 -0.46
CA TYR A 349 4.56 -52.35 -0.98
C TYR A 349 3.90 -51.41 -1.98
N LEU A 350 4.17 -50.11 -1.88
CA LEU A 350 3.62 -49.07 -2.74
C LEU A 350 4.46 -48.84 -4.00
N ALA A 351 5.77 -49.01 -3.91
CA ALA A 351 6.73 -48.80 -4.98
C ALA A 351 6.79 -49.99 -5.96
N VAL A 352 5.62 -50.47 -6.40
CA VAL A 352 5.47 -51.46 -7.47
C VAL A 352 4.52 -50.91 -8.55
N PRO A 353 4.75 -51.18 -9.85
CA PRO A 353 3.95 -50.61 -10.94
C PRO A 353 2.44 -50.86 -10.80
N GLN A 354 2.04 -52.01 -10.27
CA GLN A 354 0.63 -52.38 -10.08
C GLN A 354 -0.08 -51.51 -9.04
N ASN A 355 0.68 -50.90 -8.11
CA ASN A 355 0.15 -50.14 -6.98
C ASN A 355 0.33 -48.63 -7.13
N VAL A 356 0.61 -48.14 -8.36
CA VAL A 356 0.84 -46.70 -8.62
C VAL A 356 -0.29 -45.80 -8.11
N ALA A 357 -1.55 -46.25 -8.18
CA ALA A 357 -2.68 -45.51 -7.64
C ALA A 357 -2.60 -45.35 -6.11
N GLY A 358 -2.26 -46.44 -5.40
CA GLY A 358 -2.06 -46.41 -3.94
C GLY A 358 -0.88 -45.52 -3.54
N PHE A 359 0.22 -45.57 -4.29
CA PHE A 359 1.36 -44.68 -4.12
C PHE A 359 0.95 -43.20 -4.23
N VAL A 360 0.20 -42.85 -5.29
CA VAL A 360 -0.25 -41.48 -5.54
C VAL A 360 -1.23 -41.00 -4.48
N ILE A 361 -2.11 -41.86 -3.95
CA ILE A 361 -3.04 -41.48 -2.87
C ILE A 361 -2.27 -41.16 -1.57
N VAL A 362 -1.38 -42.05 -1.12
CA VAL A 362 -0.67 -41.84 0.16
C VAL A 362 0.29 -40.65 0.06
N TYR A 363 0.99 -40.51 -1.06
CA TYR A 363 1.85 -39.36 -1.30
C TYR A 363 1.02 -38.07 -1.48
N GLY A 364 -0.11 -38.13 -2.19
CA GLY A 364 -1.05 -37.02 -2.32
C GLY A 364 -1.56 -36.52 -0.97
N LEU A 365 -1.93 -37.43 -0.06
CA LEU A 365 -2.32 -37.07 1.32
C LEU A 365 -1.17 -36.39 2.08
N PHE A 366 0.06 -36.88 1.94
CA PHE A 366 1.23 -36.25 2.54
C PHE A 366 1.44 -34.82 2.03
N ILE A 367 1.24 -34.57 0.73
CA ILE A 367 1.33 -33.24 0.13
C ILE A 367 0.18 -32.34 0.61
N ALA A 368 -1.06 -32.84 0.57
CA ALA A 368 -2.25 -32.09 0.96
C ALA A 368 -2.18 -31.61 2.41
N LEU A 369 -1.68 -32.45 3.33
CA LEU A 369 -1.47 -32.09 4.73
C LEU A 369 -0.36 -31.04 4.93
N GLY A 370 0.63 -31.01 4.04
CA GLY A 370 1.64 -29.96 4.00
C GLY A 370 1.03 -28.60 3.69
N GLU A 371 0.14 -28.54 2.70
CA GLU A 371 -0.53 -27.29 2.34
C GLU A 371 -1.61 -26.88 3.34
N LEU A 372 -2.36 -27.84 3.89
CA LEU A 372 -3.35 -27.64 4.95
C LEU A 372 -2.77 -26.90 6.18
N GLY A 373 -1.47 -27.07 6.42
CA GLY A 373 -0.76 -26.48 7.55
C GLY A 373 0.33 -25.49 7.12
N PRO A 374 1.60 -25.93 7.09
CA PRO A 374 2.73 -25.05 6.79
C PRO A 374 2.60 -24.26 5.51
N GLY A 375 2.14 -24.89 4.42
CA GLY A 375 1.97 -24.23 3.13
C GLY A 375 1.20 -22.93 3.28
N ASP A 376 -0.07 -23.02 3.66
CA ASP A 376 -0.95 -21.87 3.87
C ASP A 376 -0.50 -20.89 4.94
N ASN A 377 0.07 -21.40 6.04
CA ASN A 377 0.19 -20.61 7.25
C ASN A 377 1.55 -19.93 7.43
N ILE A 378 2.64 -20.41 6.82
CA ILE A 378 3.96 -19.80 7.02
C ILE A 378 3.97 -18.35 6.52
N GLY A 379 3.48 -18.11 5.31
CA GLY A 379 3.39 -16.76 4.73
C GLY A 379 2.43 -15.87 5.51
N LEU A 380 1.29 -16.41 5.94
CA LEU A 380 0.31 -15.70 6.77
C LEU A 380 0.90 -15.29 8.13
N VAL A 381 1.65 -16.18 8.77
CA VAL A 381 2.35 -15.90 10.03
C VAL A 381 3.38 -14.80 9.81
N ALA A 382 4.22 -14.92 8.78
CA ALA A 382 5.26 -13.93 8.48
C ALA A 382 4.69 -12.53 8.17
N SER A 383 3.53 -12.45 7.52
CA SER A 383 2.89 -11.18 7.18
C SER A 383 2.16 -10.54 8.38
N LYS A 384 1.72 -11.32 9.37
CA LYS A 384 0.95 -10.79 10.52
C LYS A 384 1.77 -10.56 11.79
N THR A 385 2.92 -11.20 11.97
CA THR A 385 3.69 -11.09 13.23
C THR A 385 4.70 -9.95 13.28
N SER A 386 4.55 -8.94 12.42
CA SER A 386 5.42 -7.76 12.40
C SER A 386 4.64 -6.49 12.10
N ALA A 387 5.14 -5.37 12.62
CA ALA A 387 4.56 -4.06 12.37
C ALA A 387 4.75 -3.61 10.92
N THR A 388 3.78 -2.86 10.41
CA THR A 388 3.64 -2.37 9.04
C THR A 388 4.91 -1.66 8.56
N ALA A 389 5.55 -0.90 9.44
CA ALA A 389 6.75 -0.14 9.13
C ALA A 389 7.99 -0.98 8.75
N VAL A 390 8.05 -2.25 9.16
CA VAL A 390 9.21 -3.14 8.92
C VAL A 390 8.81 -4.48 8.29
N ARG A 391 7.53 -4.64 7.96
CA ARG A 391 6.92 -5.91 7.56
C ARG A 391 7.50 -6.44 6.25
N GLY A 392 7.76 -5.58 5.28
CA GLY A 392 8.36 -5.97 3.99
C GLY A 392 9.72 -6.64 4.17
N LYS A 393 10.60 -6.04 4.96
CA LYS A 393 11.91 -6.62 5.29
C LYS A 393 11.80 -7.86 6.17
N TYR A 394 10.96 -7.83 7.20
CA TYR A 394 10.72 -8.98 8.08
C TYR A 394 10.28 -10.21 7.27
N TYR A 395 9.28 -10.03 6.41
CA TYR A 395 8.79 -11.06 5.50
C TYR A 395 9.87 -11.49 4.50
N GLY A 396 10.58 -10.54 3.88
CA GLY A 396 11.63 -10.81 2.91
C GLY A 396 12.77 -11.66 3.48
N ILE A 397 13.18 -11.41 4.73
CA ILE A 397 14.20 -12.22 5.42
C ILE A 397 13.66 -13.63 5.70
N ALA A 398 12.45 -13.76 6.24
CA ALA A 398 11.85 -15.06 6.52
C ALA A 398 11.71 -15.92 5.24
N ALA A 399 11.22 -15.32 4.16
CA ALA A 399 11.08 -15.96 2.86
C ALA A 399 12.45 -16.36 2.27
N ALA A 400 13.49 -15.54 2.45
CA ALA A 400 14.85 -15.84 2.00
C ALA A 400 15.38 -17.14 2.65
N PHE A 401 15.18 -17.35 3.95
CA PHE A 401 15.54 -18.61 4.61
C PHE A 401 14.75 -19.80 4.07
N GLY A 402 13.47 -19.61 3.75
CA GLY A 402 12.68 -20.60 3.01
C GLY A 402 13.33 -20.98 1.67
N LYS A 403 13.83 -20.02 0.89
CA LYS A 403 14.47 -20.30 -0.40
C LYS A 403 15.86 -20.93 -0.26
N ILE A 404 16.59 -20.65 0.82
CA ILE A 404 17.80 -21.41 1.19
C ILE A 404 17.42 -22.88 1.42
N GLY A 405 16.35 -23.14 2.18
CA GLY A 405 15.82 -24.48 2.40
C GLY A 405 15.53 -25.20 1.08
N ALA A 406 14.77 -24.57 0.18
CA ALA A 406 14.45 -25.10 -1.14
C ALA A 406 15.70 -25.46 -1.96
N PHE A 407 16.70 -24.57 -2.00
CA PHE A 407 17.93 -24.79 -2.75
C PHE A 407 18.80 -25.91 -2.18
N ILE A 408 18.92 -26.01 -0.86
CA ILE A 408 19.67 -27.09 -0.21
C ILE A 408 18.94 -28.41 -0.43
N GLY A 409 17.63 -28.46 -0.15
CA GLY A 409 16.82 -29.65 -0.31
C GLY A 409 16.87 -30.21 -1.72
N SER A 410 16.66 -29.35 -2.74
CA SER A 410 16.63 -29.76 -4.14
C SER A 410 17.95 -30.40 -4.60
N LYS A 411 19.08 -30.06 -3.97
CA LYS A 411 20.35 -30.73 -4.23
C LYS A 411 20.52 -31.97 -3.38
N THR A 412 20.33 -31.86 -2.08
CA THR A 412 20.66 -32.92 -1.12
C THR A 412 19.76 -34.14 -1.28
N LEU A 413 18.44 -33.98 -1.33
CA LEU A 413 17.52 -35.11 -1.42
C LEU A 413 17.59 -35.79 -2.79
N ILE A 414 17.78 -35.02 -3.87
CA ILE A 414 17.97 -35.58 -5.22
C ILE A 414 19.26 -36.38 -5.31
N LEU A 415 20.38 -35.84 -4.79
CA LEU A 415 21.65 -36.56 -4.74
C LEU A 415 21.54 -37.85 -3.93
N LEU A 416 20.89 -37.79 -2.76
CA LEU A 416 20.68 -38.95 -1.92
C LEU A 416 19.85 -40.03 -2.61
N TYR A 417 18.73 -39.63 -3.23
CA TYR A 417 17.86 -40.50 -4.01
C TYR A 417 18.64 -41.18 -5.13
N ASN A 418 19.35 -40.40 -5.96
CA ASN A 418 20.12 -40.91 -7.09
C ASN A 418 21.24 -41.86 -6.64
N ASN A 419 21.92 -41.57 -5.53
CA ASN A 419 22.97 -42.45 -5.00
C ASN A 419 22.43 -43.83 -4.61
N TYR A 420 21.33 -43.89 -3.85
CA TYR A 420 20.71 -45.17 -3.50
C TYR A 420 20.11 -45.88 -4.72
N TYR A 421 19.48 -45.14 -5.62
CA TYR A 421 18.86 -45.70 -6.83
C TYR A 421 19.92 -46.32 -7.73
N ASN A 422 21.03 -45.62 -7.98
CA ASN A 422 22.13 -46.10 -8.81
C ASN A 422 22.92 -47.25 -8.16
N ALA A 423 22.90 -47.35 -6.82
CA ALA A 423 23.44 -48.50 -6.09
C ALA A 423 22.52 -49.74 -6.12
N GLY A 424 21.35 -49.66 -6.76
CA GLY A 424 20.36 -50.74 -6.81
C GLY A 424 19.46 -50.84 -5.58
N GLU A 425 19.61 -49.94 -4.61
CA GLU A 425 18.81 -49.89 -3.37
C GLU A 425 17.51 -49.07 -3.56
N THR A 426 16.71 -49.43 -4.56
CA THR A 426 15.54 -48.65 -5.04
C THR A 426 14.48 -48.39 -3.96
N ILE A 427 14.27 -49.33 -3.04
CA ILE A 427 13.34 -49.15 -1.90
C ILE A 427 13.87 -48.05 -0.97
N LYS A 428 15.14 -48.12 -0.57
CA LYS A 428 15.75 -47.12 0.31
C LYS A 428 15.82 -45.75 -0.35
N ALA A 429 16.08 -45.71 -1.66
CA ALA A 429 16.10 -44.47 -2.44
C ALA A 429 14.82 -43.65 -2.20
N GLY A 430 13.66 -44.29 -2.21
CA GLY A 430 12.40 -43.61 -1.93
C GLY A 430 12.04 -43.48 -0.44
N GLN A 431 12.44 -44.41 0.43
CA GLN A 431 12.14 -44.34 1.87
C GLN A 431 12.82 -43.16 2.57
N VAL A 432 14.10 -42.93 2.28
CA VAL A 432 14.91 -41.97 3.04
C VAL A 432 14.41 -40.53 2.92
N PRO A 433 14.02 -40.02 1.73
CA PRO A 433 13.41 -38.69 1.60
C PRO A 433 12.16 -38.49 2.45
N PHE A 434 11.27 -39.51 2.54
CA PHE A 434 10.08 -39.47 3.39
C PHE A 434 10.44 -39.47 4.87
N LEU A 435 11.43 -40.28 5.30
CA LEU A 435 11.88 -40.29 6.70
C LEU A 435 12.45 -38.93 7.14
N ILE A 436 13.38 -38.37 6.36
CA ILE A 436 14.01 -37.07 6.66
C ILE A 436 12.93 -35.98 6.77
N SER A 437 12.03 -35.94 5.80
CA SER A 437 10.99 -34.91 5.76
C SER A 437 9.96 -35.08 6.89
N SER A 438 9.64 -36.31 7.28
CA SER A 438 8.75 -36.57 8.43
C SER A 438 9.36 -36.11 9.75
N VAL A 439 10.67 -36.25 9.92
CA VAL A 439 11.39 -35.70 11.09
C VAL A 439 11.34 -34.17 11.08
N PHE A 440 11.56 -33.54 9.92
CA PHE A 440 11.42 -32.08 9.80
C PHE A 440 9.99 -31.60 10.09
N CYS A 441 8.98 -32.38 9.71
CA CYS A 441 7.59 -32.10 10.07
C CYS A 441 7.38 -32.10 11.60
N LEU A 442 7.96 -33.06 12.34
CA LEU A 442 7.90 -33.06 13.81
C LEU A 442 8.59 -31.83 14.42
N VAL A 443 9.75 -31.44 13.89
CA VAL A 443 10.46 -30.22 14.33
C VAL A 443 9.62 -28.99 14.06
N ASN A 444 9.02 -28.86 12.87
CA ASN A 444 8.12 -27.77 12.52
C ASN A 444 6.88 -27.72 13.43
N ALA A 445 6.29 -28.87 13.76
CA ALA A 445 5.18 -28.95 14.72
C ALA A 445 5.59 -28.36 16.08
N ALA A 446 6.76 -28.76 16.59
CA ALA A 446 7.27 -28.26 17.87
C ALA A 446 7.55 -26.75 17.83
N LEU A 447 8.24 -26.26 16.79
CA LEU A 447 8.52 -24.83 16.62
C LEU A 447 7.23 -24.02 16.56
N ALA A 448 6.23 -24.49 15.81
CA ALA A 448 4.96 -23.79 15.66
C ALA A 448 4.12 -23.80 16.95
N LEU A 449 3.91 -24.98 17.54
CA LEU A 449 3.02 -25.13 18.69
C LEU A 449 3.61 -24.56 19.96
N PHE A 450 4.94 -24.46 20.11
CA PHE A 450 5.56 -23.96 21.34
C PHE A 450 6.15 -22.55 21.22
N LEU A 451 6.66 -22.14 20.05
CA LEU A 451 7.47 -20.91 19.93
C LEU A 451 6.80 -19.79 19.12
N LEU A 452 5.78 -20.07 18.30
CA LEU A 452 5.04 -19.00 17.61
C LEU A 452 4.06 -18.29 18.54
N PRO A 453 3.86 -16.96 18.39
CA PRO A 453 2.85 -16.23 19.15
C PRO A 453 1.43 -16.63 18.71
N HIS A 454 0.43 -16.24 19.50
CA HIS A 454 -0.96 -16.30 19.04
C HIS A 454 -1.18 -15.28 17.91
N ILE A 455 -1.91 -15.69 16.86
CA ILE A 455 -2.18 -14.87 15.67
C ILE A 455 -3.68 -14.90 15.43
N GLY A 456 -4.32 -13.78 15.72
CA GLY A 456 -5.74 -13.53 15.47
C GLY A 456 -5.99 -12.72 14.19
N GLN A 457 -7.23 -12.26 14.04
CA GLN A 457 -7.71 -11.53 12.87
C GLN A 457 -7.17 -10.09 12.79
N ASP A 458 -6.94 -9.45 13.94
CA ASP A 458 -6.50 -8.05 14.11
C ASP A 458 -5.02 -7.95 14.57
N THR A 459 -4.23 -9.01 14.38
CA THR A 459 -2.83 -9.08 14.85
C THR A 459 -1.96 -7.97 14.27
N ILE A 460 -2.26 -7.49 13.06
CA ILE A 460 -1.49 -6.43 12.40
C ILE A 460 -1.61 -5.12 13.19
N GLU A 461 -2.82 -4.73 13.55
CA GLU A 461 -3.12 -3.53 14.29
C GLU A 461 -2.56 -3.60 15.72
N GLU A 462 -2.70 -4.76 16.36
CA GLU A 462 -2.12 -5.04 17.68
C GLU A 462 -0.59 -4.94 17.65
N GLU A 463 0.06 -5.51 16.64
CA GLU A 463 1.52 -5.46 16.50
C GLU A 463 2.03 -4.05 16.22
N ASP A 464 1.32 -3.29 15.39
CA ASP A 464 1.64 -1.87 15.13
C ASP A 464 1.59 -1.05 16.43
N ALA A 465 0.57 -1.28 17.27
CA ALA A 465 0.44 -0.62 18.56
C ALA A 465 1.55 -1.04 19.55
N ARG A 466 1.82 -2.34 19.68
CA ARG A 466 2.87 -2.88 20.57
C ARG A 466 4.26 -2.39 20.17
N PHE A 467 4.58 -2.44 18.89
CA PHE A 467 5.87 -1.99 18.39
C PHE A 467 6.06 -0.50 18.58
N LYS A 468 5.02 0.30 18.34
CA LYS A 468 5.03 1.74 18.62
C LYS A 468 5.31 2.03 20.10
N ALA A 469 4.60 1.37 21.01
CA ALA A 469 4.80 1.54 22.45
C ALA A 469 6.21 1.12 22.89
N TYR A 470 6.76 0.04 22.33
CA TYR A 470 8.14 -0.38 22.58
C TYR A 470 9.17 0.67 22.12
N LEU A 471 8.98 1.25 20.93
CA LEU A 471 9.86 2.31 20.44
C LEU A 471 9.82 3.54 21.36
N GLU A 472 8.61 3.96 21.76
CA GLU A 472 8.42 5.08 22.69
C GLU A 472 9.09 4.83 24.05
N ALA A 473 9.01 3.60 24.57
CA ALA A 473 9.66 3.21 25.83
C ALA A 473 11.21 3.22 25.75
N GLU A 474 11.77 2.91 24.59
CA GLU A 474 13.22 2.96 24.34
C GLU A 474 13.70 4.36 23.89
N GLY A 475 12.84 5.38 23.99
CA GLY A 475 13.18 6.78 23.69
C GLY A 475 13.20 7.13 22.20
N TYR A 476 12.69 6.26 21.34
CA TYR A 476 12.47 6.54 19.92
C TYR A 476 11.05 7.08 19.73
N ASP A 477 10.91 8.30 19.21
CA ASP A 477 9.60 8.92 18.92
C ASP A 477 9.24 8.58 17.46
N PRO A 478 8.44 7.53 17.19
CA PRO A 478 8.04 7.19 15.83
C PRO A 478 7.24 8.36 15.22
N PRO A 479 7.22 8.50 13.88
CA PRO A 479 6.51 9.60 13.24
C PRO A 479 5.07 9.63 13.73
N LYS A 480 4.72 10.70 14.46
CA LYS A 480 3.32 11.03 14.73
C LYS A 480 2.68 11.36 13.38
N ALA A 481 1.38 11.12 13.26
CA ALA A 481 0.59 11.55 12.10
C ALA A 481 0.69 13.07 11.82
N ASN A 482 1.31 13.81 12.75
CA ASN A 482 1.83 15.14 12.53
C ASN A 482 3.38 15.09 12.42
N PRO A 483 3.96 15.31 11.22
CA PRO A 483 5.41 15.23 10.98
C PRO A 483 6.20 16.35 11.68
N THR A 484 5.51 17.33 12.27
CA THR A 484 6.10 18.33 13.15
C THR A 484 5.76 17.96 14.60
N LYS A 485 6.77 17.88 15.48
CA LYS A 485 6.54 17.77 16.94
C LYS A 485 5.76 18.99 17.51
N GLU A 486 5.64 20.04 16.72
CA GLU A 486 4.94 21.29 17.03
C GLU A 486 3.58 21.33 16.31
N PRO A 487 2.51 21.79 16.99
CA PRO A 487 1.17 21.90 16.41
C PRO A 487 1.11 22.92 15.27
N ILE A 488 0.34 22.63 14.22
CA ILE A 488 0.19 23.48 13.04
C ILE A 488 -1.05 24.36 13.23
N HIS A 489 -0.87 25.65 13.49
CA HIS A 489 -1.98 26.55 13.80
C HIS A 489 -2.39 27.47 12.65
N ILE A 490 -1.52 27.66 11.65
CA ILE A 490 -1.74 28.57 10.53
C ILE A 490 -1.78 27.78 9.23
N ALA A 491 -2.74 28.10 8.38
CA ALA A 491 -2.81 27.59 7.02
C ALA A 491 -2.83 28.71 5.98
N VAL A 492 -2.27 28.41 4.80
CA VAL A 492 -2.37 29.23 3.60
C VAL A 492 -3.19 28.49 2.55
N ILE A 493 -4.25 29.12 2.04
CA ILE A 493 -5.03 28.62 0.92
C ILE A 493 -4.73 29.46 -0.32
N GLY A 494 -4.24 28.85 -1.39
CA GLY A 494 -3.83 29.60 -2.58
C GLY A 494 -3.70 28.78 -3.84
N GLY A 495 -3.13 29.38 -4.89
CA GLY A 495 -2.76 28.69 -6.12
C GLY A 495 -1.40 27.99 -6.01
N THR A 496 -1.14 27.03 -6.91
CA THR A 496 0.08 26.19 -6.92
C THR A 496 1.38 27.00 -6.98
N GLY A 497 1.37 28.19 -7.58
CA GLY A 497 2.53 29.10 -7.61
C GLY A 497 2.97 29.67 -6.25
N LEU A 498 2.15 29.53 -5.21
CA LEU A 498 2.49 29.92 -3.84
C LEU A 498 3.16 28.78 -3.04
N GLN A 499 3.32 27.58 -3.60
CA GLN A 499 4.04 26.48 -2.94
C GLN A 499 5.56 26.63 -3.06
N SER A 500 6.04 27.28 -4.13
CA SER A 500 7.47 27.46 -4.46
C SER A 500 8.03 28.78 -3.93
N ILE A 501 7.66 29.16 -2.70
CA ILE A 501 8.18 30.38 -2.07
C ILE A 501 9.62 30.15 -1.60
N GLY A 502 10.54 31.03 -2.04
CA GLY A 502 11.88 31.09 -1.47
C GLY A 502 11.80 31.47 0.01
N GLY A 503 12.39 30.64 0.88
CA GLY A 503 12.40 30.85 2.33
C GLY A 503 11.56 29.84 3.11
N PHE A 504 10.69 29.04 2.47
CA PHE A 504 10.00 27.94 3.14
C PHE A 504 10.75 26.63 2.92
N SER A 505 10.85 25.81 3.97
CA SER A 505 11.37 24.44 3.84
C SER A 505 10.22 23.45 3.89
N HIS A 506 10.09 22.62 2.85
CA HIS A 506 9.10 21.54 2.82
C HIS A 506 9.44 20.50 3.87
N VAL A 507 8.46 20.13 4.69
CA VAL A 507 8.61 19.15 5.78
C VAL A 507 7.94 17.84 5.41
N ALA A 508 6.71 17.92 4.93
CA ALA A 508 5.91 16.75 4.60
C ALA A 508 4.74 17.10 3.69
N THR A 509 4.16 16.07 3.09
CA THR A 509 2.89 16.16 2.36
C THR A 509 1.91 15.19 2.99
N LEU A 510 0.78 15.69 3.45
CA LEU A 510 -0.27 14.94 4.15
C LEU A 510 -1.45 14.72 3.21
N GLN A 511 -1.81 13.46 3.00
CA GLN A 511 -3.04 13.10 2.32
C GLN A 511 -4.06 12.66 3.36
N LEU A 512 -5.02 13.53 3.64
CA LEU A 512 -6.04 13.33 4.66
C LEU A 512 -7.39 13.10 3.98
N ASP A 513 -8.13 12.10 4.46
CA ASP A 513 -9.53 11.91 4.11
C ASP A 513 -10.40 12.53 5.21
N THR A 514 -11.51 13.15 4.81
CA THR A 514 -12.49 13.73 5.74
C THR A 514 -13.86 13.07 5.53
N PRO A 515 -14.79 13.18 6.50
CA PRO A 515 -16.17 12.75 6.30
C PRO A 515 -16.91 13.47 5.17
N TRP A 516 -16.33 14.52 4.59
CA TRP A 516 -16.85 15.26 3.44
C TRP A 516 -16.10 14.96 2.13
N GLY A 517 -15.25 13.93 2.12
CA GLY A 517 -14.44 13.52 0.98
C GLY A 517 -12.98 13.98 1.09
N ALA A 518 -12.26 13.85 -0.02
CA ALA A 518 -10.87 14.27 -0.13
C ALA A 518 -10.74 15.80 -0.29
N PRO A 519 -9.73 16.44 0.34
CA PRO A 519 -9.38 17.83 0.07
C PRO A 519 -8.97 18.05 -1.39
N SER A 520 -8.97 19.31 -1.84
CA SER A 520 -8.64 19.71 -3.21
C SER A 520 -7.21 19.32 -3.61
N SER A 521 -6.30 19.21 -2.66
CA SER A 521 -4.94 18.71 -2.85
C SER A 521 -4.38 18.13 -1.55
N PRO A 522 -3.33 17.30 -1.61
CA PRO A 522 -2.56 16.96 -0.42
C PRO A 522 -2.05 18.23 0.29
N ILE A 523 -2.15 18.24 1.62
CA ILE A 523 -1.73 19.38 2.45
C ILE A 523 -0.20 19.36 2.57
N SER A 524 0.45 20.41 2.10
CA SER A 524 1.89 20.57 2.26
C SER A 524 2.20 21.22 3.61
N VAL A 525 2.99 20.56 4.45
CA VAL A 525 3.51 21.14 5.68
C VAL A 525 4.84 21.79 5.37
N LEU A 526 4.93 23.10 5.62
CA LEU A 526 6.12 23.91 5.36
C LEU A 526 6.59 24.57 6.66
N HIS A 527 7.89 24.79 6.77
CA HIS A 527 8.50 25.60 7.82
C HIS A 527 8.77 27.01 7.30
N HIS A 528 8.25 28.01 8.01
CA HIS A 528 8.50 29.42 7.78
C HIS A 528 9.53 29.96 8.78
N PRO A 529 10.62 30.62 8.35
CA PRO A 529 11.56 31.27 9.25
C PRO A 529 10.89 32.42 9.97
N SER A 530 11.10 32.52 11.28
CA SER A 530 10.59 33.62 12.10
C SER A 530 11.73 34.54 12.49
N SER A 531 11.54 35.85 12.34
CA SER A 531 12.47 36.88 12.84
C SER A 531 12.42 37.01 14.37
N SER A 532 11.32 36.56 14.98
CA SER A 532 11.05 36.70 16.43
C SER A 532 11.27 35.42 17.23
N ARG A 533 11.46 34.26 16.57
CA ARG A 533 11.69 32.96 17.22
C ARG A 533 12.95 32.28 16.67
N PRO A 534 13.70 31.57 17.53
CA PRO A 534 14.89 30.83 17.10
C PRO A 534 14.58 29.60 16.24
N LYS A 535 13.32 29.11 16.26
CA LYS A 535 12.85 27.99 15.45
C LYS A 535 11.86 28.47 14.38
N PRO A 536 11.87 27.87 13.18
CA PRO A 536 10.85 28.13 12.19
C PRO A 536 9.49 27.63 12.67
N ILE A 537 8.42 28.27 12.23
CA ILE A 537 7.05 27.89 12.56
C ILE A 537 6.48 26.95 11.47
N PRO A 538 5.72 25.90 11.85
CA PRO A 538 5.05 25.05 10.89
C PRO A 538 3.76 25.69 10.37
N ILE A 539 3.57 25.64 9.06
CA ILE A 539 2.38 26.10 8.36
C ILE A 539 1.81 25.00 7.46
N ALA A 540 0.49 24.94 7.33
CA ALA A 540 -0.17 24.11 6.34
C ALA A 540 -0.40 24.90 5.04
N PHE A 541 -0.24 24.27 3.89
CA PHE A 541 -0.57 24.85 2.60
C PHE A 541 -1.49 23.90 1.84
N ILE A 542 -2.55 24.44 1.23
CA ILE A 542 -3.44 23.68 0.34
C ILE A 542 -3.69 24.46 -0.96
N SER A 543 -3.59 23.76 -2.09
CA SER A 543 -3.94 24.30 -3.41
C SER A 543 -5.44 24.26 -3.62
N ARG A 544 -6.08 25.42 -3.74
CA ARG A 544 -7.55 25.52 -3.82
C ARG A 544 -8.13 24.76 -5.01
N HIS A 545 -7.51 24.91 -6.18
CA HIS A 545 -8.00 24.36 -7.45
C HIS A 545 -7.33 23.03 -7.84
N GLY A 546 -6.70 22.35 -6.89
CA GLY A 546 -5.90 21.15 -7.16
C GLY A 546 -4.44 21.44 -7.53
N LEU A 547 -3.64 20.38 -7.67
CA LEU A 547 -2.20 20.49 -7.94
C LEU A 547 -1.89 20.91 -9.38
N HIS A 548 -2.83 20.68 -10.28
CA HIS A 548 -2.76 20.97 -11.70
C HIS A 548 -3.79 22.01 -12.13
N HIS A 549 -4.45 22.69 -11.17
CA HIS A 549 -5.54 23.63 -11.42
C HIS A 549 -6.74 22.96 -12.12
N GLU A 550 -6.99 21.70 -11.77
CA GLU A 550 -7.99 20.83 -12.40
C GLU A 550 -9.43 21.04 -11.89
N LEU A 551 -9.64 21.77 -10.77
CA LEU A 551 -10.95 22.01 -10.18
C LEU A 551 -11.49 23.40 -10.54
N ALA A 552 -12.67 23.47 -11.16
CA ALA A 552 -13.39 24.73 -11.33
C ALA A 552 -13.86 25.30 -9.97
N PRO A 553 -14.17 26.61 -9.85
CA PRO A 553 -14.54 27.21 -8.57
C PRO A 553 -15.71 26.54 -7.83
N HIS A 554 -16.68 25.98 -8.56
CA HIS A 554 -17.82 25.27 -7.98
C HIS A 554 -17.52 23.81 -7.62
N GLU A 555 -16.43 23.24 -8.13
CA GLU A 555 -16.00 21.85 -7.87
C GLU A 555 -15.08 21.74 -6.65
N VAL A 556 -14.58 22.88 -6.13
CA VAL A 556 -13.67 22.89 -4.97
C VAL A 556 -14.36 22.25 -3.76
N PRO A 557 -13.78 21.18 -3.16
CA PRO A 557 -14.35 20.47 -2.01
C PRO A 557 -14.10 21.25 -0.70
N ASN A 558 -14.71 22.43 -0.58
CA ASN A 558 -14.45 23.38 0.50
C ASN A 558 -14.65 22.79 1.91
N ARG A 559 -15.67 21.94 2.11
CA ARG A 559 -15.89 21.25 3.40
C ARG A 559 -14.72 20.34 3.77
N ALA A 560 -14.22 19.56 2.81
CA ALA A 560 -13.07 18.68 3.04
C ALA A 560 -11.80 19.50 3.32
N ASN A 561 -11.60 20.60 2.60
CA ASN A 561 -10.46 21.50 2.82
C ASN A 561 -10.44 22.05 4.26
N ILE A 562 -11.52 22.69 4.69
CA ILE A 562 -11.59 23.31 6.01
C ILE A 562 -11.56 22.24 7.12
N ALA A 563 -12.28 21.13 6.95
CA ALA A 563 -12.28 20.03 7.92
C ALA A 563 -10.88 19.41 8.10
N ALA A 564 -10.14 19.19 7.01
CA ALA A 564 -8.78 18.66 7.07
C ALA A 564 -7.79 19.65 7.72
N LEU A 565 -7.92 20.95 7.45
CA LEU A 565 -7.11 21.97 8.14
C LEU A 565 -7.43 22.00 9.64
N ARG A 566 -8.71 21.96 10.01
CA ARG A 566 -9.15 21.96 11.41
C ARG A 566 -8.60 20.77 12.18
N SER A 567 -8.64 19.56 11.59
CA SER A 567 -8.14 18.34 12.25
C SER A 567 -6.62 18.32 12.45
N LEU A 568 -5.87 19.10 11.66
CA LEU A 568 -4.43 19.34 11.88
C LEU A 568 -4.12 20.31 13.03
N GLY A 569 -5.14 20.96 13.59
CA GLY A 569 -5.00 21.96 14.65
C GLY A 569 -4.95 23.41 14.14
N VAL A 570 -5.22 23.64 12.85
CA VAL A 570 -5.26 24.98 12.28
C VAL A 570 -6.41 25.76 12.91
N ARG A 571 -6.15 27.02 13.24
CA ARG A 571 -7.10 27.98 13.79
C ARG A 571 -7.09 29.31 13.05
N THR A 572 -6.08 29.59 12.24
CA THR A 572 -5.99 30.79 11.39
C THR A 572 -5.70 30.43 9.94
N ILE A 573 -6.46 31.03 9.02
CA ILE A 573 -6.31 30.84 7.57
C ILE A 573 -6.01 32.20 6.91
N ILE A 574 -4.95 32.24 6.11
CA ILE A 574 -4.66 33.32 5.16
C ILE A 574 -4.91 32.80 3.74
N ALA A 575 -5.90 33.34 3.07
CA ALA A 575 -6.32 32.89 1.74
C ALA A 575 -5.96 33.91 0.67
N PHE A 576 -5.45 33.47 -0.47
CA PHE A 576 -5.21 34.33 -1.64
C PHE A 576 -6.21 34.01 -2.76
N SER A 577 -6.70 35.03 -3.46
CA SER A 577 -7.48 34.81 -4.68
C SER A 577 -7.24 35.89 -5.73
N ALA A 578 -7.22 35.48 -7.00
CA ALA A 578 -7.41 36.39 -8.12
C ALA A 578 -8.84 36.95 -8.08
N VAL A 579 -9.01 38.21 -8.46
CA VAL A 579 -10.31 38.91 -8.55
C VAL A 579 -10.32 39.90 -9.71
N GLY A 580 -11.51 40.15 -10.26
CA GLY A 580 -11.74 41.31 -11.11
C GLY A 580 -12.04 42.53 -10.23
N SER A 581 -11.56 43.70 -10.63
CA SER A 581 -11.88 44.95 -9.96
C SER A 581 -13.23 45.50 -10.41
N LEU A 582 -14.07 45.88 -9.46
CA LEU A 582 -15.32 46.59 -9.73
C LEU A 582 -15.14 48.10 -9.56
N GLN A 583 -13.96 48.62 -9.22
CA GLN A 583 -13.73 50.05 -8.96
C GLN A 583 -12.50 50.55 -9.71
N GLU A 584 -12.55 51.78 -10.22
CA GLU A 584 -11.47 52.31 -11.08
C GLU A 584 -10.16 52.51 -10.31
N GLU A 585 -10.27 52.86 -9.03
CA GLU A 585 -9.14 53.07 -8.14
C GLU A 585 -8.40 51.78 -7.73
N ILE A 586 -9.04 50.61 -7.87
CA ILE A 586 -8.43 49.30 -7.62
C ILE A 586 -7.89 48.78 -8.95
N LYS A 587 -6.63 49.09 -9.22
CA LYS A 587 -6.01 48.82 -10.52
C LYS A 587 -5.59 47.35 -10.62
N PRO A 588 -5.51 46.76 -11.82
CA PRO A 588 -4.86 45.47 -12.01
C PRO A 588 -3.46 45.50 -11.40
N ARG A 589 -3.13 44.45 -10.63
CA ARG A 589 -1.94 44.28 -9.77
C ARG A 589 -2.03 44.88 -8.37
N ASP A 590 -3.08 45.62 -8.05
CA ASP A 590 -3.36 46.02 -6.67
C ASP A 590 -3.83 44.83 -5.82
N PHE A 591 -3.64 44.98 -4.51
CA PHE A 591 -4.09 44.04 -3.50
C PHE A 591 -5.22 44.68 -2.69
N VAL A 592 -6.20 43.88 -2.28
CA VAL A 592 -7.31 44.33 -1.43
C VAL A 592 -7.42 43.39 -0.23
N VAL A 593 -7.55 43.97 0.96
CA VAL A 593 -7.88 43.27 2.20
C VAL A 593 -9.38 43.48 2.46
N PRO A 594 -10.26 42.58 1.99
CA PRO A 594 -11.69 42.77 2.16
C PRO A 594 -12.12 42.59 3.61
N ASP A 595 -13.17 43.33 3.98
CA ASP A 595 -13.85 43.29 5.27
C ASP A 595 -15.30 42.79 5.16
N GLN A 596 -15.89 42.80 3.96
CA GLN A 596 -17.27 42.34 3.72
C GLN A 596 -17.42 41.52 2.44
N ILE A 597 -18.50 40.72 2.37
CA ILE A 597 -18.80 39.86 1.21
C ILE A 597 -20.29 39.83 0.87
N ILE A 598 -20.60 39.86 -0.42
CA ILE A 598 -21.93 39.65 -0.99
C ILE A 598 -21.96 38.28 -1.67
N ASP A 599 -22.90 37.43 -1.27
CA ASP A 599 -23.06 36.08 -1.84
C ASP A 599 -23.98 36.09 -3.07
N ARG A 600 -23.41 35.75 -4.22
CA ARG A 600 -24.11 35.56 -5.50
C ARG A 600 -23.89 34.16 -6.07
N THR A 601 -23.53 33.21 -5.21
CA THR A 601 -23.45 31.78 -5.58
C THR A 601 -24.85 31.18 -5.73
N LYS A 602 -24.96 30.05 -6.44
CA LYS A 602 -26.25 29.43 -6.82
C LYS A 602 -26.70 28.31 -5.89
N GLY A 603 -26.01 28.10 -4.76
CA GLY A 603 -26.33 27.03 -3.80
C GLY A 603 -25.98 25.61 -4.26
N ILE A 604 -25.26 25.45 -5.38
CA ILE A 604 -24.79 24.14 -5.88
C ILE A 604 -23.60 23.61 -5.06
N ARG A 605 -22.92 24.50 -4.34
CA ARG A 605 -21.76 24.17 -3.49
C ARG A 605 -22.26 23.85 -2.08
N PRO A 606 -21.86 22.73 -1.47
CA PRO A 606 -22.16 22.49 -0.07
C PRO A 606 -21.52 23.56 0.82
N PHE A 607 -22.34 24.28 1.59
CA PHE A 607 -21.93 25.54 2.23
C PHE A 607 -21.92 25.52 3.77
N THR A 608 -22.28 24.38 4.38
CA THR A 608 -22.32 24.24 5.84
C THR A 608 -21.88 22.83 6.29
N PHE A 609 -21.33 22.76 7.49
CA PHE A 609 -21.09 21.56 8.27
C PHE A 609 -22.33 21.13 9.07
N PHE A 610 -23.26 22.06 9.33
CA PHE A 610 -24.42 21.87 10.21
C PHE A 610 -25.68 21.46 9.43
N GLU A 611 -25.70 20.20 8.99
CA GLU A 611 -26.80 19.58 8.24
C GLU A 611 -27.21 18.21 8.82
N GLY A 612 -28.16 17.51 8.19
CA GLY A 612 -28.53 16.15 8.60
C GLY A 612 -29.14 16.05 10.00
N GLY A 613 -29.87 17.09 10.43
CA GLY A 613 -30.44 17.17 11.76
C GLY A 613 -29.50 17.73 12.84
N TRP A 614 -28.31 18.23 12.48
CA TRP A 614 -27.43 18.94 13.39
C TRP A 614 -27.45 20.45 13.11
N VAL A 615 -28.54 21.12 13.44
CA VAL A 615 -28.75 22.53 13.07
C VAL A 615 -27.91 23.46 13.93
N GLY A 616 -27.08 24.30 13.30
CA GLY A 616 -26.28 25.34 13.94
C GLY A 616 -26.47 26.68 13.24
N HIS A 617 -26.68 27.74 14.02
CA HIS A 617 -26.76 29.12 13.51
C HIS A 617 -25.51 29.89 13.92
N VAL A 618 -24.57 30.03 13.00
CA VAL A 618 -23.31 30.75 13.24
C VAL A 618 -23.42 32.18 12.73
N GLY A 619 -23.02 33.14 13.56
CA GLY A 619 -22.97 34.55 13.19
C GLY A 619 -21.94 34.78 12.09
N PHE A 620 -22.37 35.40 10.98
CA PHE A 620 -21.55 35.67 9.79
C PHE A 620 -21.59 37.14 9.35
N ALA A 621 -21.95 38.06 10.25
CA ALA A 621 -22.02 39.49 9.96
C ALA A 621 -20.66 40.06 9.51
N ASP A 622 -19.57 39.53 10.06
CA ASP A 622 -18.19 39.86 9.71
C ASP A 622 -17.48 38.59 9.19
N PRO A 623 -17.41 38.40 7.85
CA PRO A 623 -16.84 37.22 7.21
C PRO A 623 -15.33 37.07 7.40
N PHE A 624 -14.64 38.20 7.54
CA PHE A 624 -13.20 38.29 7.67
C PHE A 624 -12.85 38.79 9.08
N GLU A 625 -11.78 38.27 9.67
CA GLU A 625 -11.40 38.59 11.05
C GLU A 625 -10.73 39.98 11.13
N PRO A 626 -11.33 40.98 11.81
CA PRO A 626 -10.81 42.35 11.81
C PRO A 626 -9.37 42.47 12.32
N ARG A 627 -9.02 41.69 13.35
CA ARG A 627 -7.65 41.67 13.90
C ARG A 627 -6.62 41.05 12.95
N LEU A 628 -7.04 40.07 12.13
CA LEU A 628 -6.18 39.54 11.06
C LEU A 628 -6.08 40.54 9.91
N ALA A 629 -7.16 41.23 9.54
CA ALA A 629 -7.15 42.27 8.53
C ALA A 629 -6.15 43.39 8.88
N GLU A 630 -6.22 43.92 10.11
CA GLU A 630 -5.29 44.96 10.60
C GLU A 630 -3.82 44.50 10.56
N LEU A 631 -3.56 43.24 10.93
CA LEU A 631 -2.22 42.67 10.86
C LEU A 631 -1.72 42.57 9.40
N VAL A 632 -2.57 42.08 8.50
CA VAL A 632 -2.26 41.98 7.07
C VAL A 632 -2.00 43.36 6.47
N GLN A 633 -2.80 44.38 6.83
CA GLN A 633 -2.61 45.77 6.38
C GLN A 633 -1.24 46.32 6.80
N LYS A 634 -0.81 46.08 8.05
CA LYS A 634 0.51 46.50 8.55
C LYS A 634 1.66 45.89 7.73
N CYS A 635 1.48 44.68 7.19
CA CYS A 635 2.46 44.02 6.34
C CYS A 635 2.52 44.57 4.90
N GLY A 636 1.66 45.53 4.52
CA GLY A 636 1.57 46.09 3.17
C GLY A 636 2.88 46.72 2.65
N HIS A 637 3.76 47.16 3.55
CA HIS A 637 5.10 47.66 3.23
C HIS A 637 6.00 46.64 2.50
N SER A 638 5.64 45.35 2.52
CA SER A 638 6.37 44.28 1.83
C SER A 638 6.08 44.18 0.32
N LEU A 639 5.03 44.85 -0.16
CA LEU A 639 4.70 44.93 -1.57
C LEU A 639 5.70 45.85 -2.29
N ALA A 640 6.18 45.43 -3.47
CA ALA A 640 7.18 46.18 -4.24
C ALA A 640 6.75 46.37 -5.70
N GLY A 641 7.30 47.40 -6.34
CA GLY A 641 7.04 47.75 -7.75
C GLY A 641 6.27 49.06 -7.89
N GLU A 642 6.55 49.79 -8.97
CA GLU A 642 5.88 51.07 -9.23
C GLU A 642 4.37 50.88 -9.42
N GLY A 643 3.59 51.60 -8.60
CA GLY A 643 2.14 51.69 -8.73
C GLY A 643 1.33 50.52 -8.17
N VAL A 644 1.93 49.59 -7.42
CA VAL A 644 1.19 48.54 -6.67
C VAL A 644 0.67 49.13 -5.36
N ARG A 645 -0.64 49.10 -5.14
CA ARG A 645 -1.29 49.60 -3.93
C ARG A 645 -1.99 48.48 -3.14
N LEU A 646 -1.91 48.56 -1.82
CA LEU A 646 -2.79 47.80 -0.91
C LEU A 646 -4.00 48.67 -0.57
N HIS A 647 -5.20 48.13 -0.76
CA HIS A 647 -6.45 48.73 -0.34
C HIS A 647 -6.91 48.04 0.94
N ASP A 648 -7.05 48.82 2.01
CA ASP A 648 -7.23 48.29 3.37
C ASP A 648 -8.65 47.73 3.62
N LYS A 649 -9.60 48.04 2.75
CA LYS A 649 -11.00 47.61 2.84
C LYS A 649 -11.59 47.30 1.48
N GLY A 650 -12.68 46.55 1.46
CA GLY A 650 -13.41 46.28 0.24
C GLY A 650 -14.50 45.23 0.43
N THR A 651 -15.57 45.37 -0.34
CA THR A 651 -16.66 44.39 -0.39
C THR A 651 -16.45 43.44 -1.56
N VAL A 652 -16.26 42.15 -1.28
CA VAL A 652 -16.14 41.11 -2.31
C VAL A 652 -17.54 40.72 -2.79
N VAL A 653 -17.77 40.69 -4.10
CA VAL A 653 -18.94 40.01 -4.67
C VAL A 653 -18.53 38.62 -5.10
N CYS A 654 -19.01 37.58 -4.42
CA CYS A 654 -18.68 36.20 -4.76
C CYS A 654 -19.77 35.60 -5.66
N MET A 655 -19.49 35.47 -6.96
CA MET A 655 -20.41 34.89 -7.94
C MET A 655 -20.13 33.41 -8.21
N GLU A 656 -21.08 32.74 -8.86
CA GLU A 656 -20.88 31.38 -9.35
C GLU A 656 -20.00 31.37 -10.61
N GLY A 657 -18.79 30.82 -10.49
CA GLY A 657 -17.91 30.54 -11.64
C GLY A 657 -18.29 29.26 -12.40
N PRO A 658 -17.68 28.98 -13.57
CA PRO A 658 -16.40 29.56 -14.03
C PRO A 658 -16.51 30.71 -15.02
N GLN A 659 -17.71 31.06 -15.52
CA GLN A 659 -17.85 32.17 -16.46
C GLN A 659 -17.59 33.52 -15.79
N PHE A 660 -16.95 34.44 -16.50
CA PHE A 660 -16.88 35.85 -16.09
C PHE A 660 -18.26 36.52 -16.15
N SER A 661 -18.39 37.65 -15.45
CA SER A 661 -19.60 38.46 -15.43
C SER A 661 -20.00 38.91 -16.84
N THR A 662 -21.30 39.03 -17.09
CA THR A 662 -21.78 39.91 -18.14
C THR A 662 -21.53 41.38 -17.76
N ARG A 663 -21.46 42.28 -18.75
CA ARG A 663 -21.32 43.73 -18.48
C ARG A 663 -22.44 44.27 -17.59
N ALA A 664 -23.66 43.76 -17.76
CA ALA A 664 -24.81 44.14 -16.95
C ALA A 664 -24.64 43.71 -15.49
N GLU A 665 -24.15 42.50 -15.24
CA GLU A 665 -23.82 42.03 -13.90
C GLU A 665 -22.72 42.88 -13.26
N SER A 666 -21.61 43.16 -13.97
CA SER A 666 -20.54 44.03 -13.44
C SER A 666 -21.06 45.42 -13.06
N LYS A 667 -21.88 46.05 -13.92
CA LYS A 667 -22.50 47.37 -13.63
C LYS A 667 -23.47 47.30 -12.44
N MET A 668 -24.22 46.21 -12.30
CA MET A 668 -25.10 45.98 -11.15
C MET A 668 -24.31 45.81 -9.85
N TYR A 669 -23.27 44.97 -9.85
CA TYR A 669 -22.43 44.72 -8.67
C TYR A 669 -21.71 45.98 -8.19
N ARG A 670 -21.31 46.84 -9.12
CA ARG A 670 -20.82 48.20 -8.81
C ARG A 670 -21.85 49.05 -8.11
N ALA A 671 -23.09 49.08 -8.62
CA ALA A 671 -24.18 49.84 -8.02
C ALA A 671 -24.53 49.36 -6.61
N TRP A 672 -24.24 48.10 -6.27
CA TRP A 672 -24.38 47.54 -4.92
C TRP A 672 -23.21 47.89 -3.98
N GLY A 673 -22.18 48.59 -4.46
CA GLY A 673 -20.99 48.93 -3.68
C GLY A 673 -19.92 47.84 -3.65
N GLY A 674 -19.98 46.86 -4.55
CA GLY A 674 -18.93 45.85 -4.70
C GLY A 674 -17.59 46.49 -5.08
N SER A 675 -16.52 46.12 -4.39
CA SER A 675 -15.16 46.60 -4.65
C SER A 675 -14.43 45.68 -5.64
N VAL A 676 -14.58 44.37 -5.46
CA VAL A 676 -13.97 43.34 -6.31
C VAL A 676 -14.91 42.16 -6.50
N ILE A 677 -14.76 41.42 -7.59
CA ILE A 677 -15.54 40.23 -7.91
C ILE A 677 -14.70 38.95 -7.85
N ASN A 678 -15.24 37.92 -7.22
CA ASN A 678 -14.57 36.67 -6.90
C ASN A 678 -15.46 35.46 -7.19
N MET A 679 -14.88 34.26 -7.23
CA MET A 679 -15.62 33.01 -7.44
C MET A 679 -15.33 31.92 -6.40
N SER A 680 -14.51 32.17 -5.39
CA SER A 680 -13.91 31.14 -4.52
C SER A 680 -14.03 31.41 -3.02
N ALA A 681 -14.31 32.65 -2.60
CA ALA A 681 -14.36 33.06 -1.19
C ALA A 681 -15.52 32.42 -0.41
N LEU A 682 -16.61 32.07 -1.11
CA LEU A 682 -17.72 31.32 -0.55
C LEU A 682 -17.83 29.94 -1.22
N PRO A 683 -18.07 28.87 -0.43
CA PRO A 683 -18.37 28.87 1.00
C PRO A 683 -17.15 28.83 1.95
N GLU A 684 -15.92 28.98 1.46
CA GLU A 684 -14.68 28.89 2.26
C GLU A 684 -14.72 29.70 3.57
N ALA A 685 -15.12 30.98 3.51
CA ALA A 685 -15.22 31.84 4.70
C ALA A 685 -16.32 31.40 5.70
N LYS A 686 -17.48 30.94 5.21
CA LYS A 686 -18.58 30.45 6.07
C LYS A 686 -18.14 29.22 6.85
N LEU A 687 -17.52 28.27 6.15
CA LEU A 687 -17.04 27.01 6.74
C LEU A 687 -15.91 27.26 7.74
N ALA A 688 -15.00 28.20 7.47
CA ALA A 688 -13.97 28.58 8.44
C ALA A 688 -14.59 29.10 9.74
N LYS A 689 -15.63 29.94 9.65
CA LYS A 689 -16.37 30.44 10.82
C LYS A 689 -17.07 29.32 11.59
N GLU A 690 -17.74 28.41 10.88
CA GLU A 690 -18.38 27.23 11.47
C GLU A 690 -17.39 26.29 12.15
N ALA A 691 -16.14 26.23 11.67
CA ALA A 691 -15.05 25.46 12.28
C ALA A 691 -14.33 26.19 13.43
N GLU A 692 -14.82 27.38 13.83
CA GLU A 692 -14.18 28.29 14.80
C GLU A 692 -12.75 28.72 14.41
N MET A 693 -12.53 28.96 13.12
CA MET A 693 -11.24 29.39 12.57
C MET A 693 -11.29 30.85 12.13
N GLY A 694 -10.26 31.62 12.45
CA GLY A 694 -10.06 32.96 11.89
C GLY A 694 -9.70 32.86 10.41
N TYR A 695 -10.33 33.69 9.58
CA TYR A 695 -10.16 33.67 8.13
C TYR A 695 -9.93 35.09 7.61
N GLN A 696 -8.89 35.28 6.81
CA GLN A 696 -8.66 36.52 6.06
C GLN A 696 -8.32 36.19 4.62
N MET A 697 -9.08 36.77 3.68
CA MET A 697 -8.72 36.73 2.26
C MET A 697 -7.84 37.93 1.91
N ILE A 698 -6.94 37.73 0.95
CA ILE A 698 -6.16 38.75 0.27
C ILE A 698 -6.49 38.61 -1.21
N CYS A 699 -7.15 39.63 -1.75
CA CYS A 699 -7.59 39.67 -3.13
C CYS A 699 -6.52 40.33 -4.01
N MET A 700 -6.19 39.72 -5.13
CA MET A 700 -5.26 40.24 -6.13
C MET A 700 -6.03 40.65 -7.37
N SER A 701 -6.12 41.95 -7.64
CA SER A 701 -6.80 42.47 -8.82
C SER A 701 -6.04 42.06 -10.08
N THR A 702 -6.72 41.41 -11.02
CA THR A 702 -6.12 40.94 -12.29
C THR A 702 -6.61 41.72 -13.50
N ASP A 703 -7.76 42.37 -13.40
CA ASP A 703 -8.48 43.03 -14.47
C ASP A 703 -9.55 43.95 -13.86
N TYR A 704 -10.28 44.71 -14.67
CA TYR A 704 -11.40 45.55 -14.23
C TYR A 704 -12.77 44.87 -14.47
N ASP A 705 -12.85 43.54 -14.48
CA ASP A 705 -14.05 42.82 -14.87
C ASP A 705 -14.62 43.34 -16.21
N CYS A 706 -15.88 43.05 -16.51
CA CYS A 706 -16.49 43.43 -17.78
C CYS A 706 -17.08 44.85 -17.83
N TRP A 707 -16.88 45.71 -16.81
CA TRP A 707 -17.45 47.07 -16.81
C TRP A 707 -16.58 48.11 -17.52
N PHE A 708 -15.28 47.87 -17.66
CA PHE A 708 -14.32 48.86 -18.16
C PHE A 708 -14.17 48.80 -19.68
N GLU A 709 -15.06 49.51 -20.38
CA GLU A 709 -15.20 49.48 -21.85
C GLU A 709 -13.93 49.91 -22.62
N SER A 710 -13.07 50.74 -22.02
CA SER A 710 -11.86 51.27 -22.66
C SER A 710 -10.64 50.35 -22.60
N GLY A 711 -10.67 49.27 -21.79
CA GLY A 711 -9.53 48.38 -21.55
C GLY A 711 -9.57 47.04 -22.28
N GLY A 712 -10.60 46.80 -23.10
CA GLY A 712 -10.84 45.51 -23.75
C GLY A 712 -11.58 44.51 -22.85
N ASP A 713 -12.05 43.41 -23.43
CA ASP A 713 -12.77 42.36 -22.71
C ASP A 713 -11.82 41.50 -21.88
N VAL A 714 -12.29 40.97 -20.75
CA VAL A 714 -11.50 40.10 -19.86
C VAL A 714 -11.19 38.80 -20.58
N THR A 715 -9.90 38.45 -20.65
CA THR A 715 -9.42 37.19 -21.21
C THR A 715 -8.60 36.41 -20.18
N VAL A 716 -8.56 35.09 -20.33
CA VAL A 716 -7.74 34.21 -19.48
C VAL A 716 -6.25 34.58 -19.59
N GLU A 717 -5.79 34.99 -20.78
CA GLU A 717 -4.40 35.43 -21.00
C GLU A 717 -4.04 36.66 -20.14
N MET A 718 -4.91 37.67 -20.11
CA MET A 718 -4.72 38.87 -19.28
C MET A 718 -4.63 38.50 -17.79
N VAL A 719 -5.56 37.68 -17.31
CA VAL A 719 -5.61 37.22 -15.93
C VAL A 719 -4.32 36.46 -15.57
N MET A 720 -3.90 35.52 -16.40
CA MET A 720 -2.69 34.72 -16.18
C MET A 720 -1.42 35.58 -16.21
N GLY A 721 -1.34 36.58 -17.10
CA GLY A 721 -0.23 37.52 -17.18
C GLY A 721 -0.07 38.34 -15.89
N ASN A 722 -1.16 38.97 -15.42
CA ASN A 722 -1.16 39.76 -14.19
C ASN A 722 -0.96 38.89 -12.95
N MET A 723 -1.49 37.66 -12.93
CA MET A 723 -1.24 36.71 -11.86
C MET A 723 0.24 36.32 -11.75
N LYS A 724 0.90 36.08 -12.89
CA LYS A 724 2.34 35.79 -12.91
C LYS A 724 3.15 36.97 -12.38
N ALA A 725 2.77 38.20 -12.75
CA ALA A 725 3.40 39.42 -12.25
C ALA A 725 3.18 39.61 -10.73
N ASN A 726 1.97 39.31 -10.24
CA ASN A 726 1.63 39.42 -8.82
C ASN A 726 2.22 38.30 -7.96
N ALA A 727 2.60 37.17 -8.55
CA ALA A 727 3.07 36.00 -7.81
C ALA A 727 4.27 36.35 -6.91
N GLU A 728 5.23 37.16 -7.37
CA GLU A 728 6.36 37.59 -6.53
C GLU A 728 5.93 38.42 -5.32
N ASN A 729 5.03 39.40 -5.54
CA ASN A 729 4.49 40.22 -4.45
C ASN A 729 3.66 39.41 -3.48
N ALA A 730 2.81 38.49 -3.97
CA ALA A 730 2.02 37.60 -3.12
C ALA A 730 2.92 36.73 -2.23
N ARG A 731 4.04 36.21 -2.77
CA ARG A 731 5.02 35.42 -2.02
C ARG A 731 5.74 36.24 -0.94
N ARG A 732 6.15 37.47 -1.25
CA ARG A 732 6.77 38.38 -0.25
C ARG A 732 5.76 38.76 0.83
N PHE A 733 4.54 39.08 0.42
CA PHE A 733 3.50 39.55 1.32
C PHE A 733 3.04 38.46 2.29
N VAL A 734 2.79 37.25 1.82
CA VAL A 734 2.46 36.12 2.72
C VAL A 734 3.62 35.81 3.67
N GLY A 735 4.86 35.94 3.22
CA GLY A 735 6.04 35.80 4.09
C GLY A 735 6.04 36.82 5.22
N ALA A 736 5.81 38.10 4.92
CA ALA A 736 5.74 39.15 5.94
C ALA A 736 4.56 38.95 6.92
N VAL A 737 3.39 38.52 6.40
CA VAL A 737 2.21 38.21 7.24
C VAL A 737 2.49 37.03 8.18
N LEU A 738 3.11 35.97 7.68
CA LEU A 738 3.45 34.79 8.50
C LEU A 738 4.53 35.10 9.54
N ASP A 739 5.50 35.94 9.21
CA ASP A 739 6.51 36.40 10.15
C ASP A 739 5.88 37.24 11.28
N GLU A 740 4.95 38.14 10.93
CA GLU A 740 4.20 38.92 11.91
C GLU A 740 3.35 38.01 12.81
N LEU A 741 2.57 37.09 12.24
CA LEU A 741 1.78 36.10 12.99
C LEU A 741 2.64 35.20 13.90
N SER A 742 3.94 35.05 13.61
CA SER A 742 4.84 34.25 14.44
C SER A 742 5.16 34.91 15.80
N LYS A 743 4.97 36.23 15.92
CA LYS A 743 5.28 36.98 17.15
C LYS A 743 4.39 36.53 18.31
N GLY A 744 4.99 36.42 19.49
CA GLY A 744 4.31 35.88 20.69
C GLY A 744 3.06 36.66 21.10
N GLU A 745 3.00 37.97 20.83
CA GLU A 745 1.85 38.82 21.14
C GLU A 745 0.59 38.48 20.33
N HIS A 746 0.74 37.80 19.19
CA HIS A 746 -0.37 37.37 18.34
C HIS A 746 -0.80 35.91 18.60
N ALA A 747 -0.26 35.24 19.62
CA ALA A 747 -0.58 33.84 19.92
C ALA A 747 -2.09 33.58 20.10
N ASP A 748 -2.80 34.46 20.80
CA ASP A 748 -4.24 34.33 21.02
C ASP A 748 -5.05 34.52 19.73
N LEU A 749 -4.57 35.40 18.83
CA LEU A 749 -5.16 35.63 17.52
C LEU A 749 -4.94 34.42 16.59
N VAL A 750 -3.73 33.85 16.59
CA VAL A 750 -3.36 32.65 15.82
C VAL A 750 -4.16 31.41 16.26
N LEU A 751 -4.47 31.31 17.55
CA LEU A 751 -5.31 30.23 18.10
C LEU A 751 -6.81 30.51 17.93
N ALA A 752 -7.19 31.69 17.43
CA ALA A 752 -8.56 32.14 17.32
C ALA A 752 -9.36 31.91 18.62
N LYS A 753 -8.77 32.27 19.77
CA LYS A 753 -9.40 32.03 21.09
C LYS A 753 -10.74 32.72 21.25
N HIS A 754 -10.95 33.86 20.59
CA HIS A 754 -12.21 34.60 20.63
C HIS A 754 -13.35 33.91 19.87
N LEU A 755 -13.05 32.91 19.03
CA LEU A 755 -14.06 32.08 18.35
C LEU A 755 -14.35 30.76 19.09
N GLU A 756 -13.56 30.43 20.11
CA GLU A 756 -13.74 29.20 20.90
C GLU A 756 -15.09 29.25 21.65
N GLY A 757 -15.88 28.18 21.52
CA GLY A 757 -17.21 28.13 22.10
C GLY A 757 -18.29 28.82 21.25
N SER A 758 -17.96 29.42 20.10
CA SER A 758 -18.92 30.19 19.29
C SER A 758 -19.99 29.30 18.65
N VAL A 759 -19.71 28.00 18.49
CA VAL A 759 -20.66 27.02 17.93
C VAL A 759 -21.23 26.06 18.97
N LYS A 760 -21.01 26.28 20.28
CA LYS A 760 -21.43 25.36 21.37
C LYS A 760 -22.91 24.98 21.40
N PHE A 761 -23.78 25.80 20.80
CA PHE A 761 -25.21 25.53 20.71
C PHE A 761 -25.63 24.87 19.39
N ALA A 762 -24.70 24.61 18.46
CA ALA A 762 -24.98 23.86 17.24
C ALA A 762 -25.45 22.44 17.59
N GLY A 763 -26.53 22.01 16.94
CA GLY A 763 -27.26 20.78 17.28
C GLY A 763 -28.17 20.93 18.50
N GLY A 764 -27.99 21.94 19.35
CA GLY A 764 -28.76 22.14 20.59
C GLY A 764 -30.24 22.44 20.38
N VAL A 765 -30.60 23.08 19.26
CA VAL A 765 -32.00 23.35 18.89
C VAL A 765 -32.71 22.12 18.31
N THR A 766 -31.97 21.11 17.84
CA THR A 766 -32.54 19.86 17.35
C THR A 766 -32.57 18.85 18.48
N ALA A 767 -33.77 18.34 18.81
CA ALA A 767 -33.91 17.27 19.79
C ALA A 767 -33.04 16.07 19.42
N PRO A 768 -32.46 15.32 20.38
CA PRO A 768 -31.56 14.20 20.09
C PRO A 768 -32.12 13.18 19.08
N ALA A 769 -33.43 12.91 19.12
CA ALA A 769 -34.13 12.01 18.19
C ALA A 769 -34.16 12.52 16.74
N GLY A 770 -34.00 13.83 16.51
CA GLY A 770 -33.96 14.45 15.18
C GLY A 770 -32.56 14.58 14.59
N ARG A 771 -31.51 14.19 15.31
CA ARG A 771 -30.12 14.24 14.85
C ARG A 771 -29.78 12.92 14.17
N SER A 772 -29.37 12.94 12.91
CA SER A 772 -28.93 11.71 12.24
C SER A 772 -27.62 11.19 12.85
N ALA A 773 -27.46 9.86 12.84
CA ALA A 773 -26.22 9.23 13.30
C ALA A 773 -25.00 9.67 12.48
N GLU A 774 -25.19 9.87 11.18
CA GLU A 774 -24.15 10.38 10.27
C GLU A 774 -23.74 11.80 10.64
N ALA A 775 -24.70 12.71 10.89
CA ALA A 775 -24.38 14.07 11.31
C ALA A 775 -23.65 14.09 12.65
N LYS A 776 -24.07 13.26 13.63
CA LYS A 776 -23.35 13.13 14.90
C LYS A 776 -21.90 12.67 14.68
N LYS A 777 -21.67 11.67 13.83
CA LYS A 777 -20.32 11.19 13.50
C LYS A 777 -19.46 12.28 12.85
N LYS A 778 -20.03 13.02 11.89
CA LYS A 778 -19.33 14.14 11.23
C LYS A 778 -18.96 15.24 12.22
N MET A 779 -19.86 15.57 13.15
CA MET A 779 -19.61 16.61 14.15
C MET A 779 -18.59 16.17 15.19
N ASP A 780 -18.64 14.92 15.66
CA ASP A 780 -17.62 14.37 16.56
C ASP A 780 -16.25 14.32 15.88
N TRP A 781 -16.19 14.02 14.58
CA TRP A 781 -14.93 14.08 13.84
C TRP A 781 -14.35 15.50 13.77
N LEU A 782 -15.19 16.51 13.47
CA LEU A 782 -14.75 17.90 13.32
C LEU A 782 -14.51 18.59 14.68
N PHE A 783 -15.25 18.19 15.70
CA PHE A 783 -15.23 18.71 17.06
C PHE A 783 -15.26 17.57 18.11
N PRO A 784 -14.16 16.81 18.27
CA PRO A 784 -14.14 15.66 19.18
C PRO A 784 -14.48 16.04 20.62
N GLY A 785 -15.52 15.42 21.18
CA GLY A 785 -15.96 15.63 22.57
C GLY A 785 -16.49 17.04 22.89
N TYR A 786 -16.71 17.89 21.90
CA TYR A 786 -17.11 19.29 22.11
C TYR A 786 -18.60 19.46 22.43
N PHE A 787 -19.44 18.57 21.90
CA PHE A 787 -20.90 18.62 22.04
C PHE A 787 -21.47 17.58 23.03
N GLU A 788 -20.59 16.93 23.80
CA GLU A 788 -20.95 15.91 24.79
C GLU A 788 -21.37 16.50 26.14
#